data_AF-A0A132NR88-F1
#
_entry.id   AF-A0A132NR88-F1
#
_cell.length_a   1.000
_cell.length_b   1.000
_cell.length_c   1.000
_cell.angle_alpha   90.00
_cell.angle_beta   90.00
_cell.angle_gamma   90.00
#
_symmetry.space_group_name_H-M   'P 1'
#
loop_
_entity.id
_entity.type
_entity.pdbx_description
1 polymer ?
#
loop_
_entity_poly.entity_id
_entity_poly.type
_entity_poly.pdbx_seq_one_letter_code
_entity_poly.pdbx_strand_id
1 'polypeptide(L)'
;MLRAIDALVLALSETNGVTPEPPSPNSYVPLQEVYAHWNPIFQQTTPDTEIFSHECFANMHDYIQKLLARETELREGDGAEDNLAPTSLSLEQTSFGLPQEVISNLRIKDLLPWQSELLLKTVPSEAQRDEYVPPCYRHILISAPTSAGKSLVAFIYILRCLSLCRKSAIIAVPFIALADELVGKLRDIIPAGCGVVGITGMKQVPRVSGTRPMVYVCTFEKAILVFGKFLQKGLVAHLGLLVFDEIHLIGDGSTRACKLELFISQLILLEKTARISVCYRIIGMSATLSNISDLQRWLGCYVYECNFRPVALQEYVLVDKSLYLYTQTGKLEPKGQAIVNSPITKLRLNTSPLNTISLIALKPLIIFVTTKYETIEVANSLADVIRKSFPNPPAELMAKRSQLITELGQLGDVSWGPLISAGVMYHNSSLASLERTLIEEAFCNSVIHTLVATTTISAGVNLPARSVVIRYQKIGSIELDGAKYRQMIGRAGRMGLATSGHSFLLLTERDRKEVMAKLSSGSDMVTAVEQMLSELHTIRPILSSLSKSSISAEVILNSCIYDVSVREFIESTLAYVQGLLKHEDVVRSLETLQCLGLVTFSNSIVRLTPRGRACVDAGTDIYNSLAIYTYLQTFQTEGLLVGNDYHICCTIIPIYTSIVALLSDQISETESKKSLLPPQLFTVPFQFRETPLLTPKYETFYNVASQMDPAILHPTLAKLHLSMDMIEAKMLNSSGPCSIGMASAYNGLVIYTFLTKVEEIQTAASLEKTFTEVRTLFGVDGGSFEALLKHSIQQGNAMAQFAESLGRTTTAQVYRVLADRLRRITLDDLSDLLAIPGVGEKRARALRDTGYRSAWDIVEAGIDRLKQTVDFGPATEAACVVIYRGAEKLWDAATNG
;
A
#
# COMPACT_ATOMS: atom_id res chain seq x y z
N MET A 1 10.16 -25.17 -22.08
CA MET A 1 10.88 -26.44 -21.92
C MET A 1 10.01 -27.48 -21.25
N LEU A 2 9.66 -27.37 -19.95
CA LEU A 2 8.68 -28.28 -19.32
C LEU A 2 7.35 -28.39 -20.11
N ARG A 3 6.77 -27.29 -20.57
CA ARG A 3 5.57 -27.32 -21.44
C ARG A 3 5.79 -27.99 -22.81
N ALA A 4 7.00 -27.93 -23.35
CA ALA A 4 7.36 -28.60 -24.60
C ALA A 4 7.56 -30.11 -24.37
N ILE A 5 8.12 -30.47 -23.21
CA ILE A 5 8.25 -31.84 -22.71
C ILE A 5 6.88 -32.42 -22.39
N ASP A 6 5.98 -31.69 -21.73
CA ASP A 6 4.60 -32.12 -21.44
C ASP A 6 3.81 -32.34 -22.73
N ALA A 7 3.96 -31.46 -23.72
CA ALA A 7 3.38 -31.65 -25.05
C ALA A 7 3.98 -32.87 -25.77
N LEU A 8 5.28 -33.13 -25.60
CA LEU A 8 5.97 -34.32 -26.10
C LEU A 8 5.46 -35.60 -25.42
N VAL A 9 5.25 -35.57 -24.11
CA VAL A 9 4.74 -36.68 -23.29
C VAL A 9 3.30 -37.00 -23.66
N LEU A 10 2.46 -35.98 -23.85
CA LEU A 10 1.09 -36.16 -24.35
C LEU A 10 1.09 -36.80 -25.74
N ALA A 11 1.90 -36.31 -26.67
CA ALA A 11 2.02 -36.87 -28.02
C ALA A 11 2.60 -38.31 -28.04
N LEU A 12 3.54 -38.63 -27.14
CA LEU A 12 4.13 -39.97 -27.02
C LEU A 12 3.20 -40.96 -26.30
N SER A 13 2.37 -40.49 -25.37
CA SER A 13 1.36 -41.31 -24.68
C SER A 13 0.25 -41.81 -25.62
N GLU A 14 -0.04 -41.05 -26.69
CA GLU A 14 -1.02 -41.43 -27.72
C GLU A 14 -0.47 -42.49 -28.70
N THR A 15 0.84 -42.77 -28.70
CA THR A 15 1.51 -43.62 -29.71
C THR A 15 2.04 -44.98 -29.19
N ASN A 16 1.56 -45.47 -28.03
CA ASN A 16 2.00 -46.73 -27.39
C ASN A 16 3.51 -46.81 -27.09
N GLY A 17 4.23 -45.68 -27.07
CA GLY A 17 5.62 -45.62 -26.65
C GLY A 17 5.75 -45.73 -25.13
N VAL A 18 6.83 -46.36 -24.65
CA VAL A 18 7.17 -46.43 -23.22
C VAL A 18 7.41 -45.02 -22.70
N THR A 19 6.46 -44.45 -21.97
CA THR A 19 6.62 -43.18 -21.25
C THR A 19 7.27 -43.44 -19.89
N PRO A 20 8.47 -42.89 -19.59
CA PRO A 20 8.95 -42.87 -18.22
C PRO A 20 8.14 -41.86 -17.39
N GLU A 21 7.95 -42.16 -16.11
CA GLU A 21 7.35 -41.21 -15.16
C GLU A 21 8.27 -39.97 -15.04
N PRO A 22 7.73 -38.75 -15.19
CA PRO A 22 8.52 -37.53 -15.00
C PRO A 22 9.04 -37.43 -13.56
N PRO A 23 10.20 -36.79 -13.34
CA PRO A 23 10.70 -36.54 -11.99
C PRO A 23 9.68 -35.76 -11.16
N SER A 24 9.58 -36.08 -9.86
CA SER A 24 8.56 -35.50 -8.98
C SER A 24 8.62 -33.96 -8.98
N PRO A 25 7.48 -33.24 -9.06
CA PRO A 25 7.44 -31.78 -9.26
C PRO A 25 7.90 -30.94 -8.05
N ASN A 26 8.34 -31.57 -6.95
CA ASN A 26 8.54 -30.93 -5.66
C ASN A 26 9.96 -30.44 -5.35
N SER A 27 10.90 -30.59 -6.28
CA SER A 27 12.25 -30.03 -6.16
C SER A 27 12.65 -29.38 -7.47
N TYR A 28 13.32 -28.23 -7.40
CA TYR A 28 14.06 -27.71 -8.54
C TYR A 28 15.00 -28.82 -9.03
N VAL A 29 14.72 -29.37 -10.21
CA VAL A 29 15.57 -30.35 -10.89
C VAL A 29 16.47 -29.53 -11.83
N PRO A 30 17.79 -29.54 -11.63
CA PRO A 30 18.74 -28.90 -12.55
C PRO A 30 18.41 -29.21 -14.01
N LEU A 31 18.54 -28.24 -14.91
CA LEU A 31 18.20 -28.44 -16.32
C LEU A 31 19.01 -29.60 -16.93
N GLN A 32 20.19 -29.83 -16.36
CA GLN A 32 21.14 -30.92 -16.66
C GLN A 32 20.59 -32.30 -16.30
N GLU A 33 19.89 -32.44 -15.18
CA GLU A 33 19.23 -33.69 -14.77
C GLU A 33 17.98 -33.96 -15.63
N VAL A 34 17.20 -32.92 -15.92
CA VAL A 34 16.08 -33.02 -16.87
C VAL A 34 16.62 -33.46 -18.24
N TYR A 35 17.65 -32.79 -18.76
CA TYR A 35 18.23 -33.14 -20.05
C TYR A 35 18.82 -34.56 -20.07
N ALA A 36 19.57 -34.96 -19.04
CA ALA A 36 20.12 -36.31 -18.94
C ALA A 36 19.04 -37.39 -18.92
N HIS A 37 17.88 -37.10 -18.33
CA HIS A 37 16.73 -38.01 -18.28
C HIS A 37 16.05 -38.17 -19.65
N TRP A 38 15.93 -37.09 -20.43
CA TRP A 38 15.21 -37.08 -21.72
C TRP A 38 16.11 -37.32 -22.95
N ASN A 39 17.42 -37.06 -22.88
CA ASN A 39 18.40 -37.24 -23.96
C ASN A 39 18.41 -38.66 -24.59
N PRO A 40 18.31 -39.76 -23.82
CA PRO A 40 18.23 -41.10 -24.40
C PRO A 40 16.97 -41.31 -25.24
N ILE A 41 15.84 -40.71 -24.85
CA ILE A 41 14.56 -40.80 -25.56
C ILE A 41 14.63 -39.99 -26.85
N PHE A 42 15.20 -38.78 -26.80
CA PHE A 42 15.43 -37.94 -27.98
C PHE A 42 16.29 -38.66 -29.04
N GLN A 43 17.25 -39.48 -28.62
CA GLN A 43 18.09 -40.28 -29.53
C GLN A 43 17.39 -41.54 -30.08
N GLN A 44 16.32 -42.02 -29.44
CA GLN A 44 15.61 -43.26 -29.79
C GLN A 44 14.35 -43.04 -30.64
N THR A 45 13.76 -41.84 -30.63
CA THR A 45 12.64 -41.48 -31.51
C THR A 45 13.06 -41.44 -32.98
N THR A 46 12.54 -42.35 -33.81
CA THR A 46 12.75 -42.36 -35.26
C THR A 46 11.95 -41.24 -35.95
N PRO A 47 12.50 -40.62 -37.01
CA PRO A 47 11.98 -39.38 -37.63
C PRO A 47 10.65 -39.50 -38.41
N ASP A 48 10.00 -40.67 -38.41
CA ASP A 48 8.79 -40.94 -39.20
C ASP A 48 7.47 -40.60 -38.49
N THR A 49 7.49 -39.94 -37.32
CA THR A 49 6.26 -39.43 -36.69
C THR A 49 5.97 -38.01 -37.19
N GLU A 50 4.83 -37.83 -37.88
CA GLU A 50 4.33 -36.60 -38.52
C GLU A 50 4.17 -35.35 -37.60
N ILE A 51 4.65 -35.40 -36.36
CA ILE A 51 4.31 -34.45 -35.30
C ILE A 51 5.29 -33.26 -35.22
N PHE A 52 6.57 -33.43 -35.60
CA PHE A 52 7.55 -32.33 -35.58
C PHE A 52 8.62 -32.51 -36.68
N SER A 53 8.93 -31.43 -37.41
CA SER A 53 10.00 -31.45 -38.42
C SER A 53 11.39 -31.61 -37.77
N HIS A 54 12.31 -32.26 -38.47
CA HIS A 54 13.71 -32.48 -38.06
C HIS A 54 14.42 -31.17 -37.67
N GLU A 55 13.99 -30.05 -38.26
CA GLU A 55 14.47 -28.69 -37.98
C GLU A 55 13.99 -28.17 -36.61
N CYS A 56 12.74 -28.46 -36.24
CA CYS A 56 12.18 -28.06 -34.95
C CYS A 56 12.88 -28.79 -33.79
N PHE A 57 13.22 -30.07 -33.99
CA PHE A 57 14.00 -30.88 -33.04
C PHE A 57 15.44 -30.40 -32.89
N ALA A 58 16.13 -30.14 -34.00
CA ALA A 58 17.51 -29.65 -33.98
C ALA A 58 17.60 -28.28 -33.28
N ASN A 59 16.66 -27.37 -33.56
CA ASN A 59 16.60 -26.06 -32.93
C ASN A 59 16.31 -26.15 -31.42
N MET A 60 15.46 -27.08 -30.99
CA MET A 60 15.17 -27.29 -29.57
C MET A 60 16.39 -27.87 -28.83
N HIS A 61 17.08 -28.85 -29.43
CA HIS A 61 18.30 -29.43 -28.86
C HIS A 61 19.42 -28.40 -28.73
N ASP A 62 19.68 -27.61 -29.77
CA ASP A 62 20.67 -26.53 -29.75
C ASP A 62 20.33 -25.46 -28.71
N TYR A 63 19.05 -25.09 -28.59
CA TYR A 63 18.58 -24.15 -27.57
C TYR A 63 18.78 -24.69 -26.14
N ILE A 64 18.56 -25.98 -25.92
CA ILE A 64 18.78 -26.63 -24.61
C ILE A 64 20.27 -26.70 -24.26
N GLN A 65 21.13 -27.05 -25.22
CA GLN A 65 22.58 -27.06 -25.02
C GLN A 65 23.11 -25.67 -24.66
N LYS A 66 22.59 -24.61 -25.28
CA LYS A 66 22.93 -23.22 -24.93
C LYS A 66 22.49 -22.85 -23.51
N LEU A 67 21.32 -23.30 -23.06
CA LEU A 67 20.84 -23.08 -21.69
C LEU A 67 21.69 -23.84 -20.66
N LEU A 68 22.08 -25.09 -20.97
CA LEU A 68 22.92 -25.93 -20.12
C LEU A 68 24.34 -25.35 -19.97
N ALA A 69 24.96 -24.94 -21.08
CA ALA A 69 26.28 -24.30 -21.05
C ALA A 69 26.27 -23.08 -20.13
N ARG A 70 25.21 -22.26 -20.19
CA ARG A 70 25.06 -21.06 -19.37
C ARG A 70 24.74 -21.34 -17.90
N GLU A 71 23.98 -22.40 -17.58
CA GLU A 71 23.80 -22.86 -16.20
C GLU A 71 25.12 -23.35 -15.59
N THR A 72 25.95 -24.01 -16.41
CA THR A 72 27.26 -24.53 -16.01
C THR A 72 28.28 -23.40 -15.78
N GLU A 73 28.35 -22.42 -16.69
CA GLU A 73 29.18 -21.21 -16.54
C GLU A 73 28.85 -20.42 -15.26
N LEU A 74 27.57 -20.32 -14.90
CA LEU A 74 27.15 -19.64 -13.67
C LEU A 74 27.46 -20.44 -12.41
N ARG A 75 27.42 -21.78 -12.46
CA ARG A 75 27.78 -22.65 -11.32
C ARG A 75 29.29 -22.71 -11.09
N GLU A 76 30.09 -22.72 -12.15
CA GLU A 76 31.55 -22.73 -12.06
C GLU A 76 32.11 -21.36 -11.63
N GLY A 77 31.39 -20.27 -11.93
CA GLY A 77 31.72 -18.91 -11.45
C GLY A 77 31.51 -18.68 -9.95
N ASP A 78 30.72 -19.51 -9.26
CA ASP A 78 30.52 -19.43 -7.79
C ASP A 78 31.69 -20.08 -7.00
N GLY A 79 32.63 -20.75 -7.67
CA GLY A 79 33.67 -21.55 -7.01
C GLY A 79 35.10 -20.99 -7.04
N ALA A 80 35.41 -19.98 -7.85
CA ALA A 80 36.81 -19.65 -8.13
C ALA A 80 37.08 -18.20 -8.56
N GLU A 81 36.52 -17.17 -7.90
CA GLU A 81 37.08 -15.80 -8.01
C GLU A 81 36.58 -14.81 -6.93
N ASP A 82 36.48 -15.24 -5.67
CA ASP A 82 35.94 -14.44 -4.56
C ASP A 82 36.86 -13.31 -4.01
N ASN A 83 37.88 -12.85 -4.75
CA ASN A 83 38.89 -11.92 -4.22
C ASN A 83 39.12 -10.61 -5.00
N LEU A 84 38.27 -10.26 -5.96
CA LEU A 84 38.26 -8.91 -6.55
C LEU A 84 36.99 -8.18 -6.13
N ALA A 85 37.15 -7.15 -5.27
CA ALA A 85 36.04 -6.26 -4.93
C ALA A 85 35.42 -5.71 -6.23
N PRO A 86 34.10 -5.89 -6.47
CA PRO A 86 33.49 -5.48 -7.71
C PRO A 86 33.69 -3.98 -7.92
N THR A 87 34.31 -3.62 -9.04
CA THR A 87 34.59 -2.23 -9.38
C THR A 87 33.27 -1.52 -9.66
N SER A 88 33.07 -0.33 -9.09
CA SER A 88 31.88 0.48 -9.39
C SER A 88 31.80 0.74 -10.89
N LEU A 89 30.73 0.26 -11.54
CA LEU A 89 30.51 0.46 -12.97
C LEU A 89 29.81 1.79 -13.22
N SER A 90 30.28 2.50 -14.24
CA SER A 90 29.59 3.68 -14.73
C SER A 90 28.47 3.27 -15.69
N LEU A 91 27.28 3.86 -15.52
CA LEU A 91 26.16 3.70 -16.46
C LEU A 91 26.48 4.23 -17.87
N GLU A 92 27.52 5.07 -18.00
CA GLU A 92 28.02 5.53 -19.30
C GLU A 92 28.84 4.45 -20.03
N GLN A 93 29.42 3.49 -19.30
CA GLN A 93 30.27 2.43 -19.84
C GLN A 93 29.50 1.15 -20.19
N THR A 94 28.40 0.86 -19.48
CA THR A 94 27.52 -0.28 -19.74
C THR A 94 26.08 0.22 -19.80
N SER A 95 25.48 0.24 -20.99
CA SER A 95 24.13 0.78 -21.16
C SER A 95 23.05 -0.14 -20.58
N PHE A 96 23.40 -1.40 -20.27
CA PHE A 96 22.44 -2.46 -19.96
C PHE A 96 21.28 -2.45 -20.96
N GLY A 97 21.57 -2.24 -22.25
CA GLY A 97 20.59 -2.15 -23.34
C GLY A 97 19.65 -0.94 -23.31
N LEU A 98 19.80 0.00 -22.38
CA LEU A 98 18.97 1.20 -22.29
C LEU A 98 19.36 2.25 -23.33
N PRO A 99 18.40 3.01 -23.90
CA PRO A 99 18.70 4.17 -24.73
C PRO A 99 19.49 5.24 -23.96
N GLN A 100 20.45 5.90 -24.61
CA GLN A 100 21.27 6.97 -24.00
C GLN A 100 20.45 8.13 -23.44
N GLU A 101 19.34 8.50 -24.09
CA GLU A 101 18.39 9.50 -23.58
C GLU A 101 17.88 9.14 -22.18
N VAL A 102 17.50 7.87 -21.98
CA VAL A 102 16.97 7.36 -20.72
C VAL A 102 18.06 7.30 -19.63
N ILE A 103 19.28 6.91 -20.01
CA ILE A 103 20.44 6.91 -19.09
C ILE A 103 20.73 8.33 -18.62
N SER A 104 20.69 9.32 -19.53
CA SER A 104 20.92 10.72 -19.18
C SER A 104 19.85 11.26 -18.21
N ASN A 105 18.60 10.80 -18.33
CA ASN A 105 17.51 11.19 -17.44
C ASN A 105 17.64 10.64 -16.03
N LEU A 106 18.30 9.49 -15.83
CA LEU A 106 18.53 8.91 -14.50
C LEU A 106 19.44 9.79 -13.62
N ARG A 107 20.27 10.67 -14.22
CA ARG A 107 21.23 11.56 -13.53
C ARG A 107 22.15 10.85 -12.54
N ILE A 108 22.38 9.55 -12.73
CA ILE A 108 23.28 8.72 -11.93
C ILE A 108 24.42 8.30 -12.82
N LYS A 109 25.65 8.58 -12.37
CA LYS A 109 26.86 8.24 -13.13
C LYS A 109 27.37 6.85 -12.79
N ASP A 110 27.44 6.53 -11.52
CA ASP A 110 28.06 5.30 -11.02
C ASP A 110 27.05 4.47 -10.22
N LEU A 111 27.07 3.16 -10.48
CA LEU A 111 26.33 2.18 -9.71
C LEU A 111 27.12 1.74 -8.48
N LEU A 112 26.41 1.37 -7.42
CA LEU A 112 27.04 0.71 -6.29
C LEU A 112 27.61 -0.65 -6.73
N PRO A 113 28.69 -1.14 -6.10
CA PRO A 113 29.30 -2.42 -6.45
C PRO A 113 28.30 -3.58 -6.50
N TRP A 114 27.44 -3.68 -5.48
CA TRP A 114 26.42 -4.73 -5.40
C TRP A 114 25.34 -4.62 -6.49
N GLN A 115 24.99 -3.39 -6.89
CA GLN A 115 24.01 -3.15 -7.97
C GLN A 115 24.60 -3.59 -9.31
N SER A 116 25.88 -3.28 -9.51
CA SER A 116 26.64 -3.63 -10.72
C SER A 116 26.73 -5.14 -10.87
N GLU A 117 27.13 -5.83 -9.79
CA GLU A 117 27.23 -7.28 -9.76
C GLU A 117 25.89 -7.96 -10.08
N LEU A 118 24.82 -7.54 -9.40
CA LEU A 118 23.47 -8.07 -9.64
C LEU A 118 23.04 -7.88 -11.09
N LEU A 119 23.20 -6.67 -11.64
CA LEU A 119 22.78 -6.37 -13.01
C LEU A 119 23.60 -7.15 -14.04
N LEU A 120 24.92 -7.29 -13.86
CA LEU A 120 25.74 -8.09 -14.76
C LEU A 120 25.33 -9.57 -14.76
N LYS A 121 24.99 -10.13 -13.59
CA LYS A 121 24.54 -11.53 -13.47
C LYS A 121 23.15 -11.76 -14.05
N THR A 122 22.26 -10.76 -13.94
CA THR A 122 20.82 -10.95 -14.21
C THR A 122 20.29 -10.27 -15.47
N VAL A 123 21.07 -9.38 -16.08
CA VAL A 123 20.72 -8.69 -17.33
C VAL A 123 21.50 -9.31 -18.50
N PRO A 124 20.84 -9.70 -19.61
CA PRO A 124 21.52 -10.18 -20.81
C PRO A 124 22.54 -9.16 -21.35
N SER A 125 23.66 -9.66 -21.89
CA SER A 125 24.74 -8.82 -22.45
C SER A 125 24.27 -8.06 -23.70
N GLU A 126 24.97 -6.96 -24.04
CA GLU A 126 24.63 -6.12 -25.19
C GLU A 126 24.63 -6.86 -26.54
N ALA A 127 25.39 -7.96 -26.66
CA ALA A 127 25.41 -8.82 -27.85
C ALA A 127 24.09 -9.60 -28.06
N GLN A 128 23.22 -9.68 -27.04
CA GLN A 128 21.95 -10.42 -27.05
C GLN A 128 20.74 -9.48 -27.04
N ARG A 129 20.90 -8.25 -27.55
CA ARG A 129 19.90 -7.17 -27.47
C ARG A 129 18.53 -7.52 -28.09
N ASP A 130 18.53 -8.35 -29.13
CA ASP A 130 17.34 -8.68 -29.94
C ASP A 130 16.74 -10.06 -29.61
N GLU A 131 17.44 -10.89 -28.83
CA GLU A 131 16.91 -12.16 -28.37
C GLU A 131 16.36 -11.99 -26.95
N TYR A 132 15.06 -12.25 -26.76
CA TYR A 132 14.52 -12.52 -25.43
C TYR A 132 15.03 -13.90 -24.97
N VAL A 133 16.33 -14.00 -24.69
CA VAL A 133 16.87 -15.11 -23.90
C VAL A 133 16.55 -14.75 -22.45
N PRO A 134 15.73 -15.53 -21.74
CA PRO A 134 15.57 -15.33 -20.31
C PRO A 134 16.99 -15.47 -19.71
N PRO A 135 17.48 -14.50 -18.93
CA PRO A 135 18.61 -14.81 -18.06
C PRO A 135 18.15 -16.01 -17.21
N CYS A 136 19.09 -16.84 -16.80
CA CYS A 136 18.87 -18.21 -16.30
C CYS A 136 17.82 -18.32 -15.19
N TYR A 137 17.46 -17.20 -14.57
CA TYR A 137 16.40 -17.03 -13.59
C TYR A 137 15.24 -16.17 -14.12
N ARG A 138 14.03 -16.72 -14.00
CA ARG A 138 12.77 -16.07 -14.43
C ARG A 138 12.40 -14.89 -13.53
N HIS A 139 12.54 -15.04 -12.21
CA HIS A 139 12.21 -14.05 -11.16
C HIS A 139 13.45 -13.71 -10.32
N ILE A 140 13.41 -12.58 -9.61
CA ILE A 140 14.52 -12.09 -8.76
C ILE A 140 13.99 -11.65 -7.40
N LEU A 141 14.71 -11.98 -6.33
CA LEU A 141 14.50 -11.48 -4.97
C LEU A 141 15.76 -10.77 -4.49
N ILE A 142 15.63 -9.51 -4.12
CA ILE A 142 16.72 -8.65 -3.62
C ILE A 142 16.49 -8.44 -2.12
N SER A 143 17.43 -8.90 -1.29
CA SER A 143 17.43 -8.62 0.15
C SER A 143 18.59 -7.68 0.48
N ALA A 144 18.26 -6.43 0.83
CA ALA A 144 19.25 -5.43 1.21
C ALA A 144 18.66 -4.38 2.16
N PRO A 145 19.46 -3.69 3.00
CA PRO A 145 18.99 -2.59 3.84
C PRO A 145 18.25 -1.50 3.05
N THR A 146 17.32 -0.77 3.69
CA THR A 146 16.48 0.27 3.04
C THR A 146 17.32 1.36 2.35
N SER A 147 18.49 1.71 2.90
CA SER A 147 19.40 2.70 2.33
C SER A 147 20.36 2.16 1.26
N ALA A 148 20.29 0.87 0.91
CA ALA A 148 21.20 0.27 -0.07
C ALA A 148 20.94 0.69 -1.53
N GLY A 149 19.82 1.35 -1.82
CA GLY A 149 19.48 1.82 -3.17
C GLY A 149 18.78 0.79 -4.06
N LYS A 150 17.95 -0.10 -3.48
CA LYS A 150 17.21 -1.14 -4.21
C LYS A 150 16.35 -0.60 -5.36
N SER A 151 15.72 0.56 -5.17
CA SER A 151 14.81 1.17 -6.14
C SER A 151 15.49 1.47 -7.49
N LEU A 152 16.80 1.76 -7.51
CA LEU A 152 17.52 2.03 -8.76
C LEU A 152 17.57 0.79 -9.66
N VAL A 153 17.80 -0.39 -9.08
CA VAL A 153 17.80 -1.66 -9.82
C VAL A 153 16.41 -1.90 -10.42
N ALA A 154 15.34 -1.67 -9.65
CA ALA A 154 13.97 -1.77 -10.17
C ALA A 154 13.69 -0.79 -11.32
N PHE A 155 14.19 0.45 -11.23
CA PHE A 155 14.05 1.43 -12.32
C PHE A 155 14.72 0.97 -13.60
N ILE A 156 15.93 0.42 -13.54
CA ILE A 156 16.63 -0.12 -14.71
C ILE A 156 15.80 -1.24 -15.36
N TYR A 157 15.22 -2.14 -14.57
CA TYR A 157 14.35 -3.20 -15.07
C TYR A 157 13.05 -2.68 -15.71
N ILE A 158 12.40 -1.68 -15.09
CA ILE A 158 11.21 -1.03 -15.64
C ILE A 158 11.53 -0.37 -16.98
N LEU A 159 12.63 0.39 -17.05
CA LEU A 159 13.05 1.08 -18.26
C LEU A 159 13.39 0.11 -19.38
N ARG A 160 14.02 -1.04 -19.07
CA ARG A 160 14.24 -2.12 -20.03
C ARG A 160 12.93 -2.73 -20.53
N CYS A 161 11.98 -2.99 -19.63
CA CYS A 161 10.65 -3.53 -19.99
C CYS A 161 9.91 -2.62 -20.98
N LEU A 162 9.94 -1.30 -20.73
CA LEU A 162 9.31 -0.32 -21.61
C LEU A 162 10.04 -0.16 -22.95
N SER A 163 11.37 -0.01 -22.89
CA SER A 163 12.17 0.38 -24.06
C SER A 163 12.43 -0.79 -25.03
N LEU A 164 12.70 -1.98 -24.48
CA LEU A 164 13.10 -3.15 -25.27
C LEU A 164 11.90 -4.06 -25.54
N CYS A 165 11.13 -4.41 -24.51
CA CYS A 165 10.01 -5.34 -24.66
C CYS A 165 8.73 -4.67 -25.16
N ARG A 166 8.64 -3.33 -25.08
CA ARG A 166 7.40 -2.56 -25.29
C ARG A 166 6.20 -3.11 -24.51
N LYS A 167 6.45 -3.53 -23.27
CA LYS A 167 5.42 -4.05 -22.36
C LYS A 167 5.24 -3.13 -21.17
N SER A 168 4.03 -3.15 -20.62
CA SER A 168 3.67 -2.42 -19.40
C SER A 168 4.31 -3.09 -18.17
N ALA A 169 4.47 -2.30 -17.11
CA ALA A 169 5.00 -2.76 -15.83
C ALA A 169 4.09 -2.33 -14.66
N ILE A 170 4.00 -3.16 -13.63
CA ILE A 170 3.34 -2.84 -12.37
C ILE A 170 4.42 -2.75 -11.29
N ILE A 171 4.43 -1.66 -10.52
CA ILE A 171 5.21 -1.55 -9.29
C ILE A 171 4.26 -1.38 -8.11
N ALA A 172 4.28 -2.34 -7.21
CA ALA A 172 3.42 -2.43 -6.06
C ALA A 172 4.23 -2.06 -4.81
N VAL A 173 3.72 -1.08 -4.06
CA VAL A 173 4.39 -0.54 -2.86
C VAL A 173 3.47 -0.52 -1.65
N PRO A 174 4.02 -0.47 -0.43
CA PRO A 174 3.19 -0.46 0.76
C PRO A 174 2.51 0.88 1.07
N PHE A 175 3.01 2.04 0.65
CA PHE A 175 2.41 3.30 1.13
C PHE A 175 1.99 4.21 -0.02
N ILE A 176 0.88 4.94 0.19
CA ILE A 176 0.36 5.92 -0.78
C ILE A 176 1.43 6.98 -1.07
N ALA A 177 2.04 7.54 -0.03
CA ALA A 177 3.09 8.54 -0.17
C ALA A 177 4.33 8.00 -0.90
N LEU A 178 4.71 6.73 -0.68
CA LEU A 178 5.79 6.08 -1.44
C LEU A 178 5.43 5.91 -2.93
N ALA A 179 4.17 5.55 -3.22
CA ALA A 179 3.70 5.46 -4.60
C ALA A 179 3.73 6.83 -5.29
N ASP A 180 3.25 7.89 -4.63
CA ASP A 180 3.25 9.23 -5.22
C ASP A 180 4.70 9.73 -5.45
N GLU A 181 5.64 9.47 -4.52
CA GLU A 181 7.07 9.75 -4.71
C GLU A 181 7.64 9.04 -5.94
N LEU A 182 7.32 7.74 -6.12
CA LEU A 182 7.76 6.95 -7.26
C LEU A 182 7.16 7.42 -8.58
N VAL A 183 5.89 7.86 -8.60
CA VAL A 183 5.25 8.42 -9.78
C VAL A 183 6.00 9.66 -10.26
N GLY A 184 6.34 10.57 -9.34
CA GLY A 184 7.13 11.76 -9.65
C GLY A 184 8.48 11.40 -10.28
N LYS A 185 9.25 10.53 -9.62
CA LYS A 185 10.56 10.08 -10.12
C LYS A 185 10.48 9.37 -11.47
N LEU A 186 9.50 8.48 -11.65
CA LEU A 186 9.34 7.71 -12.89
C LEU A 186 8.95 8.61 -14.07
N ARG A 187 8.10 9.62 -13.85
CA ARG A 187 7.71 10.57 -14.90
C ARG A 187 8.90 11.32 -15.49
N ASP A 188 9.92 11.59 -14.69
CA ASP A 188 11.13 12.29 -15.13
C ASP A 188 12.09 11.39 -15.94
N ILE A 189 12.00 10.07 -15.78
CA ILE A 189 12.97 9.12 -16.36
C ILE A 189 12.41 8.22 -17.46
N ILE A 190 11.08 8.10 -17.61
CA ILE A 190 10.50 7.22 -18.62
C ILE A 190 10.80 7.68 -20.07
N PRO A 191 10.92 6.74 -21.02
CA PRO A 191 11.13 7.08 -22.43
C PRO A 191 9.94 7.83 -23.05
N ALA A 192 10.21 8.59 -24.11
CA ALA A 192 9.17 9.21 -24.93
C ALA A 192 8.17 8.15 -25.46
N GLY A 193 6.88 8.50 -25.49
CA GLY A 193 5.81 7.58 -25.90
C GLY A 193 5.34 6.60 -24.82
N CYS A 194 5.99 6.52 -23.66
CA CYS A 194 5.50 5.76 -22.49
C CYS A 194 4.71 6.66 -21.54
N GLY A 195 3.97 6.08 -20.58
CA GLY A 195 3.26 6.85 -19.55
C GLY A 195 3.38 6.24 -18.16
N VAL A 196 3.20 7.07 -17.13
CA VAL A 196 3.20 6.65 -15.71
C VAL A 196 1.89 7.08 -15.07
N VAL A 197 1.22 6.13 -14.42
CA VAL A 197 -0.02 6.39 -13.68
C VAL A 197 0.12 5.86 -12.26
N GLY A 198 -0.13 6.73 -11.28
CA GLY A 198 -0.25 6.38 -9.88
C GLY A 198 -1.68 5.99 -9.54
N ILE A 199 -1.88 4.78 -9.01
CA ILE A 199 -3.18 4.22 -8.61
C ILE A 199 -3.09 3.88 -7.12
N THR A 200 -3.46 4.86 -6.30
CA THR A 200 -3.32 4.80 -4.85
C THR A 200 -4.64 5.19 -4.18
N GLY A 201 -4.90 4.67 -2.98
CA GLY A 201 -6.05 5.07 -2.16
C GLY A 201 -7.39 5.01 -2.92
N MET A 202 -7.98 6.17 -3.15
CA MET A 202 -9.31 6.29 -3.78
C MET A 202 -9.29 6.38 -5.30
N LYS A 203 -8.11 6.46 -5.92
CA LYS A 203 -8.00 6.54 -7.37
C LYS A 203 -8.63 5.30 -8.00
N GLN A 204 -9.53 5.52 -8.96
CA GLN A 204 -10.11 4.44 -9.75
C GLN A 204 -9.04 3.86 -10.67
N VAL A 205 -9.17 2.55 -10.97
CA VAL A 205 -8.28 1.90 -11.93
C VAL A 205 -8.67 2.37 -13.34
N PRO A 206 -7.79 3.06 -14.07
CA PRO A 206 -8.08 3.49 -15.42
C PRO A 206 -8.22 2.28 -16.36
N ARG A 207 -8.80 2.52 -17.54
CA ARG A 207 -8.84 1.49 -18.59
C ARG A 207 -7.40 1.10 -18.96
N VAL A 208 -7.06 -0.17 -18.74
CA VAL A 208 -5.80 -0.74 -19.22
C VAL A 208 -5.80 -0.81 -20.74
N SER A 209 -4.63 -0.53 -21.34
CA SER A 209 -4.41 -0.50 -22.80
C SER A 209 -3.20 -1.37 -23.16
N GLY A 210 -3.26 -2.04 -24.31
CA GLY A 210 -2.14 -2.80 -24.88
C GLY A 210 -1.31 -2.01 -25.90
N THR A 211 -1.75 -0.84 -26.35
CA THR A 211 -1.11 -0.10 -27.47
C THR A 211 0.06 0.77 -27.04
N ARG A 212 -0.03 1.37 -25.85
CA ARG A 212 0.99 2.24 -25.27
C ARG A 212 1.52 1.62 -23.98
N PRO A 213 2.84 1.37 -23.85
CA PRO A 213 3.42 0.87 -22.61
C PRO A 213 3.22 1.86 -21.45
N MET A 214 2.73 1.35 -20.32
CA MET A 214 2.44 2.12 -19.13
C MET A 214 3.13 1.53 -17.90
N VAL A 215 3.57 2.41 -16.99
CA VAL A 215 3.97 2.03 -15.64
C VAL A 215 2.85 2.34 -14.68
N TYR A 216 2.32 1.30 -14.03
CA TYR A 216 1.29 1.40 -13.02
C TYR A 216 1.93 1.36 -11.64
N VAL A 217 1.99 2.50 -10.97
CA VAL A 217 2.51 2.61 -9.60
C VAL A 217 1.35 2.48 -8.63
N CYS A 218 1.29 1.39 -7.88
CA CYS A 218 0.10 1.01 -7.11
C CYS A 218 0.43 0.71 -5.65
N THR A 219 -0.53 0.86 -4.74
CA THR A 219 -0.45 0.14 -3.46
C THR A 219 -0.69 -1.36 -3.69
N PHE A 220 -0.30 -2.24 -2.76
CA PHE A 220 -0.52 -3.70 -2.89
C PHE A 220 -1.96 -4.06 -3.27
N GLU A 221 -2.95 -3.43 -2.63
CA GLU A 221 -4.38 -3.66 -2.87
C GLU A 221 -4.79 -3.24 -4.29
N LYS A 222 -4.25 -2.12 -4.78
CA LYS A 222 -4.56 -1.60 -6.11
C LYS A 222 -3.86 -2.39 -7.20
N ALA A 223 -2.68 -2.95 -6.93
CA ALA A 223 -1.99 -3.81 -7.88
C ALA A 223 -2.84 -5.03 -8.27
N ILE A 224 -3.56 -5.63 -7.31
CA ILE A 224 -4.51 -6.73 -7.54
C ILE A 224 -5.61 -6.30 -8.53
N LEU A 225 -6.22 -5.13 -8.30
CA LEU A 225 -7.29 -4.62 -9.17
C LEU A 225 -6.79 -4.29 -10.58
N VAL A 226 -5.61 -3.68 -10.70
CA VAL A 226 -4.98 -3.37 -12.00
C VAL A 226 -4.70 -4.65 -12.77
N PHE A 227 -4.09 -5.65 -12.12
CA PHE A 227 -3.84 -6.94 -12.72
C PHE A 227 -5.15 -7.64 -13.13
N GLY A 228 -6.17 -7.59 -12.28
CA GLY A 228 -7.52 -8.08 -12.59
C GLY A 228 -8.10 -7.45 -13.87
N LYS A 229 -7.88 -6.16 -14.12
CA LYS A 229 -8.29 -5.50 -15.39
C LYS A 229 -7.51 -6.00 -16.60
N PHE A 230 -6.20 -6.27 -16.46
CA PHE A 230 -5.43 -6.92 -17.54
C PHE A 230 -5.99 -8.30 -17.88
N LEU A 231 -6.37 -9.06 -16.86
CA LEU A 231 -6.94 -10.39 -17.02
C LEU A 231 -8.33 -10.36 -17.67
N GLN A 232 -9.24 -9.53 -17.16
CA GLN A 232 -10.60 -9.34 -17.70
C GLN A 232 -10.59 -8.95 -19.19
N LYS A 233 -9.61 -8.14 -19.61
CA LYS A 233 -9.47 -7.71 -21.01
C LYS A 233 -8.62 -8.64 -21.89
N GLY A 234 -8.06 -9.72 -21.34
CA GLY A 234 -7.15 -10.59 -22.08
C GLY A 234 -5.83 -9.93 -22.49
N LEU A 235 -5.40 -8.88 -21.77
CA LEU A 235 -4.21 -8.09 -22.09
C LEU A 235 -2.95 -8.52 -21.30
N VAL A 236 -2.99 -9.63 -20.57
CA VAL A 236 -1.87 -10.08 -19.72
C VAL A 236 -0.56 -10.26 -20.49
N ALA A 237 -0.62 -10.62 -21.78
CA ALA A 237 0.56 -10.74 -22.64
C ALA A 237 1.34 -9.41 -22.80
N HIS A 238 0.67 -8.27 -22.61
CA HIS A 238 1.26 -6.92 -22.65
C HIS A 238 1.89 -6.50 -21.33
N LEU A 239 1.79 -7.31 -20.27
CA LEU A 239 2.48 -7.09 -19.01
C LEU A 239 3.83 -7.84 -19.02
N GLY A 240 4.92 -7.11 -18.78
CA GLY A 240 6.28 -7.68 -18.86
C GLY A 240 6.99 -7.77 -17.51
N LEU A 241 6.59 -6.96 -16.53
CA LEU A 241 7.27 -6.86 -15.25
C LEU A 241 6.31 -6.52 -14.12
N LEU A 242 6.45 -7.22 -12.98
CA LEU A 242 5.87 -6.87 -11.70
C LEU A 242 6.98 -6.69 -10.66
N VAL A 243 7.00 -5.54 -10.00
CA VAL A 243 7.94 -5.22 -8.94
C VAL A 243 7.17 -5.10 -7.62
N PHE A 244 7.58 -5.83 -6.60
CA PHE A 244 7.03 -5.76 -5.25
C PHE A 244 8.07 -5.15 -4.32
N ASP A 245 7.86 -3.90 -3.91
CA ASP A 245 8.70 -3.25 -2.91
C ASP A 245 8.26 -3.64 -1.50
N GLU A 246 9.23 -3.74 -0.58
CA GLU A 246 9.05 -4.22 0.78
C GLU A 246 8.25 -5.54 0.88
N ILE A 247 8.63 -6.53 0.06
CA ILE A 247 7.98 -7.85 0.01
C ILE A 247 8.04 -8.60 1.36
N HIS A 248 8.95 -8.25 2.26
CA HIS A 248 8.99 -8.77 3.63
C HIS A 248 7.71 -8.49 4.43
N LEU A 249 6.93 -7.47 4.05
CA LEU A 249 5.67 -7.15 4.70
C LEU A 249 4.61 -8.27 4.55
N ILE A 250 4.89 -9.33 3.78
CA ILE A 250 4.15 -10.59 3.84
C ILE A 250 4.22 -11.21 5.25
N GLY A 251 5.30 -10.98 6.01
CA GLY A 251 5.47 -11.50 7.37
C GLY A 251 4.80 -10.68 8.47
N ASP A 252 4.28 -9.48 8.18
CA ASP A 252 3.80 -8.52 9.19
C ASP A 252 2.47 -8.93 9.87
N GLY A 253 1.95 -10.12 9.57
CA GLY A 253 0.76 -10.64 10.23
C GLY A 253 -0.52 -9.86 9.92
N SER A 254 -0.55 -8.92 8.97
CA SER A 254 -1.73 -8.07 8.69
C SER A 254 -2.65 -8.66 7.61
N THR A 255 -3.91 -8.24 7.55
CA THR A 255 -4.85 -8.52 6.43
C THR A 255 -4.23 -8.21 5.06
N ARG A 256 -3.43 -7.15 5.02
CA ARG A 256 -2.72 -6.70 3.82
C ARG A 256 -1.61 -7.66 3.40
N ALA A 257 -0.84 -8.15 4.36
CA ALA A 257 0.21 -9.13 4.15
C ALA A 257 -0.36 -10.38 3.46
N CYS A 258 -1.53 -10.84 3.93
CA CYS A 258 -2.28 -11.95 3.34
C CYS A 258 -2.63 -11.66 1.87
N LYS A 259 -3.24 -10.50 1.59
CA LYS A 259 -3.58 -10.09 0.21
C LYS A 259 -2.38 -10.08 -0.73
N LEU A 260 -1.22 -9.64 -0.24
CA LEU A 260 0.02 -9.62 -1.02
C LEU A 260 0.54 -11.03 -1.34
N GLU A 261 0.64 -11.91 -0.34
CA GLU A 261 1.07 -13.31 -0.54
C GLU A 261 0.20 -14.00 -1.60
N LEU A 262 -1.10 -13.79 -1.52
CA LEU A 262 -2.06 -14.45 -2.39
C LEU A 262 -2.08 -13.89 -3.79
N PHE A 263 -1.87 -12.59 -3.94
CA PHE A 263 -1.68 -11.99 -5.24
C PHE A 263 -0.46 -12.60 -5.93
N ILE A 264 0.66 -12.72 -5.23
CA ILE A 264 1.86 -13.35 -5.79
C ILE A 264 1.63 -14.84 -6.08
N SER A 265 0.94 -15.56 -5.19
CA SER A 265 0.55 -16.96 -5.40
C SER A 265 -0.32 -17.13 -6.64
N GLN A 266 -1.25 -16.20 -6.88
CA GLN A 266 -2.07 -16.17 -8.08
C GLN A 266 -1.24 -15.96 -9.35
N LEU A 267 -0.20 -15.11 -9.30
CA LEU A 267 0.73 -14.94 -10.42
C LEU A 267 1.46 -16.25 -10.71
N ILE A 268 2.03 -16.89 -9.68
CA ILE A 268 2.71 -18.20 -9.80
C ILE A 268 1.75 -19.26 -10.36
N LEU A 269 0.51 -19.31 -9.88
CA LEU A 269 -0.50 -20.24 -10.37
C LEU A 269 -0.79 -20.04 -11.86
N LEU A 270 -0.98 -18.79 -12.30
CA LEU A 270 -1.22 -18.47 -13.71
C LEU A 270 -0.03 -18.87 -14.61
N GLU A 271 1.19 -18.88 -14.08
CA GLU A 271 2.37 -19.39 -14.79
C GLU A 271 2.38 -20.92 -14.91
N LYS A 272 1.85 -21.63 -13.90
CA LYS A 272 1.71 -23.09 -13.93
C LYS A 272 0.57 -23.53 -14.86
N THR A 273 -0.55 -22.81 -14.88
CA THR A 273 -1.72 -23.17 -15.69
C THR A 273 -1.44 -22.99 -17.20
N ALA A 274 -1.41 -24.09 -17.95
CA ALA A 274 -1.03 -24.13 -19.37
C ALA A 274 -1.92 -23.31 -20.34
N ARG A 275 -3.09 -22.82 -19.88
CA ARG A 275 -4.09 -22.14 -20.72
C ARG A 275 -3.73 -20.70 -21.08
N ILE A 276 -2.80 -20.07 -20.38
CA ILE A 276 -2.42 -18.66 -20.60
C ILE A 276 -0.90 -18.58 -20.84
N SER A 277 -0.51 -17.98 -21.95
CA SER A 277 0.90 -17.67 -22.23
C SER A 277 1.29 -16.40 -21.49
N VAL A 278 1.83 -16.56 -20.27
CA VAL A 278 2.35 -15.48 -19.44
C VAL A 278 3.86 -15.38 -19.54
N CYS A 279 4.35 -14.17 -19.84
CA CYS A 279 5.77 -13.86 -20.05
C CYS A 279 6.23 -12.64 -19.23
N TYR A 280 5.68 -12.45 -18.03
CA TYR A 280 6.13 -11.40 -17.12
C TYR A 280 7.20 -11.91 -16.15
N ARG A 281 8.06 -11.00 -15.68
CA ARG A 281 9.02 -11.22 -14.59
C ARG A 281 8.49 -10.67 -13.28
N ILE A 282 8.87 -11.30 -12.16
CA ILE A 282 8.62 -10.79 -10.81
C ILE A 282 9.95 -10.37 -10.19
N ILE A 283 10.01 -9.17 -9.61
CA ILE A 283 11.12 -8.68 -8.80
C ILE A 283 10.59 -8.37 -7.40
N GLY A 284 11.01 -9.14 -6.39
CA GLY A 284 10.76 -8.83 -4.99
C GLY A 284 11.93 -8.02 -4.42
N MET A 285 11.64 -6.92 -3.73
CA MET A 285 12.64 -6.15 -2.99
C MET A 285 12.31 -6.18 -1.51
N SER A 286 13.30 -6.47 -0.69
CA SER A 286 13.12 -6.72 0.73
C SER A 286 14.20 -6.04 1.57
N ALA A 287 13.90 -5.85 2.86
CA ALA A 287 14.92 -5.70 3.89
C ALA A 287 15.69 -7.03 4.08
N THR A 288 16.65 -7.05 5.00
CA THR A 288 17.37 -8.27 5.38
C THR A 288 16.39 -9.30 5.94
N LEU A 289 16.38 -10.52 5.40
CA LEU A 289 15.47 -11.61 5.77
C LEU A 289 16.23 -12.81 6.33
N SER A 290 15.63 -13.53 7.28
CA SER A 290 16.25 -14.72 7.87
C SER A 290 15.87 -16.04 7.17
N ASN A 291 14.71 -16.11 6.48
CA ASN A 291 14.21 -17.30 5.80
C ASN A 291 14.08 -17.12 4.28
N ILE A 292 15.09 -16.52 3.68
CA ILE A 292 15.09 -16.21 2.25
C ILE A 292 14.98 -17.45 1.35
N SER A 293 15.40 -18.62 1.85
CA SER A 293 15.26 -19.92 1.18
C SER A 293 13.80 -20.30 0.91
N ASP A 294 12.87 -19.94 1.81
CA ASP A 294 11.45 -20.25 1.63
C ASP A 294 10.86 -19.42 0.50
N LEU A 295 11.18 -18.11 0.49
CA LEU A 295 10.78 -17.20 -0.57
C LEU A 295 11.42 -17.58 -1.91
N GLN A 296 12.67 -18.04 -1.90
CA GLN A 296 13.34 -18.54 -3.09
C GLN A 296 12.61 -19.74 -3.68
N ARG A 297 12.26 -20.73 -2.85
CA ARG A 297 11.52 -21.94 -3.27
C ARG A 297 10.13 -21.60 -3.76
N TRP A 298 9.45 -20.68 -3.06
CA TRP A 298 8.10 -20.25 -3.41
C TRP A 298 8.03 -19.50 -4.75
N LEU A 299 8.89 -18.49 -4.94
CA LEU A 299 8.93 -17.67 -6.16
C LEU A 299 9.65 -18.36 -7.33
N GLY A 300 10.47 -19.38 -7.08
CA GLY A 300 11.38 -19.94 -8.08
C GLY A 300 12.35 -18.87 -8.64
N CYS A 301 12.97 -18.09 -7.75
CA CYS A 301 13.71 -16.88 -8.11
C CYS A 301 15.23 -16.98 -7.86
N TYR A 302 15.98 -16.07 -8.49
CA TYR A 302 17.36 -15.76 -8.10
C TYR A 302 17.36 -14.89 -6.85
N VAL A 303 18.18 -15.22 -5.87
CA VAL A 303 18.32 -14.44 -4.65
C VAL A 303 19.63 -13.67 -4.68
N TYR A 304 19.57 -12.38 -4.34
CA TYR A 304 20.74 -11.56 -4.10
C TYR A 304 20.65 -10.91 -2.72
N GLU A 305 21.61 -11.23 -1.85
CA GLU A 305 21.71 -10.72 -0.49
C GLU A 305 22.85 -9.73 -0.36
N CYS A 306 22.59 -8.61 0.30
CA CYS A 306 23.59 -7.57 0.50
C CYS A 306 23.38 -6.85 1.82
N ASN A 307 24.42 -6.77 2.65
CA ASN A 307 24.39 -6.03 3.92
C ASN A 307 24.96 -4.61 3.82
N PHE A 308 25.20 -4.12 2.59
CA PHE A 308 25.79 -2.81 2.36
C PHE A 308 24.87 -1.68 2.84
N ARG A 309 25.42 -0.78 3.66
CA ARG A 309 24.77 0.47 4.08
C ARG A 309 25.68 1.65 3.78
N PRO A 310 25.25 2.65 2.98
CA PRO A 310 26.09 3.79 2.64
C PRO A 310 26.55 4.65 3.83
N VAL A 311 25.73 4.73 4.88
CA VAL A 311 26.02 5.49 6.09
C VAL A 311 25.94 4.56 7.28
N ALA A 312 27.04 4.45 8.04
CA ALA A 312 27.09 3.62 9.24
C ALA A 312 26.06 4.08 10.28
N LEU A 313 25.32 3.13 10.85
CA LEU A 313 24.37 3.36 11.93
C LEU A 313 24.96 2.89 13.25
N GLN A 314 24.92 3.76 14.26
CA GLN A 314 25.23 3.42 15.64
C GLN A 314 23.95 3.32 16.45
N GLU A 315 23.74 2.18 17.09
CA GLU A 315 22.52 1.89 17.84
C GLU A 315 22.78 1.98 19.34
N TYR A 316 22.02 2.83 20.03
CA TYR A 316 22.13 3.03 21.47
C TYR A 316 20.83 2.65 22.18
N VAL A 317 20.96 2.04 23.35
CA VAL A 317 19.84 1.71 24.23
C VAL A 317 20.05 2.41 25.56
N LEU A 318 19.07 3.22 25.96
CA LEU A 318 19.05 3.91 27.24
C LEU A 318 18.05 3.21 28.15
N VAL A 319 18.55 2.58 29.21
CA VAL A 319 17.70 1.93 30.21
C VAL A 319 17.75 2.72 31.51
N ASP A 320 16.64 3.36 31.85
CA ASP A 320 16.51 4.32 32.95
C ASP A 320 17.63 5.39 32.92
N LYS A 321 18.78 5.11 33.54
CA LYS A 321 19.96 5.98 33.61
C LYS A 321 21.25 5.41 33.04
N SER A 322 21.20 4.26 32.37
CA SER A 322 22.40 3.60 31.85
C SER A 322 22.36 3.56 30.33
N LEU A 323 23.46 3.98 29.69
CA LEU A 323 23.59 3.99 28.23
C LEU A 323 24.41 2.80 27.77
N TYR A 324 23.86 2.08 26.80
CA TYR A 324 24.46 0.92 26.19
C TYR A 324 24.60 1.12 24.68
N LEU A 325 25.68 0.60 24.09
CA LEU A 325 25.80 0.40 22.66
C LEU A 325 25.20 -0.96 22.31
N TYR A 326 24.25 -0.98 21.38
CA TYR A 326 23.71 -2.22 20.83
C TYR A 326 24.58 -2.66 19.66
N THR A 327 25.23 -3.80 19.85
CA THR A 327 26.14 -4.37 18.84
C THR A 327 25.36 -5.21 17.83
N GLN A 328 25.92 -5.39 16.62
CA GLN A 328 25.35 -6.28 15.60
C GLN A 328 25.18 -7.74 16.08
N THR A 329 25.89 -8.14 17.15
CA THR A 329 25.75 -9.46 17.79
C THR A 329 24.58 -9.57 18.76
N GLY A 330 23.75 -8.52 18.88
CA GLY A 330 22.61 -8.46 19.81
C GLY A 330 23.00 -8.17 21.27
N LYS A 331 24.27 -7.87 21.55
CA LYS A 331 24.77 -7.61 22.91
C LYS A 331 24.76 -6.12 23.25
N LEU A 332 24.43 -5.83 24.51
CA LEU A 332 24.50 -4.49 25.10
C LEU A 332 25.87 -4.28 25.76
N GLU A 333 26.68 -3.41 25.19
CA GLU A 333 27.94 -2.99 25.79
C GLU A 333 27.75 -1.72 26.60
N PRO A 334 28.07 -1.70 27.90
CA PRO A 334 27.95 -0.50 28.70
C PRO A 334 28.92 0.57 28.19
N LYS A 335 28.40 1.74 27.83
CA LYS A 335 29.21 2.92 27.51
C LYS A 335 29.32 3.90 28.69
N GLY A 336 28.69 3.56 29.81
CA GLY A 336 28.74 4.29 31.09
C GLY A 336 27.35 4.62 31.65
N GLN A 337 27.32 5.16 32.87
CA GLN A 337 26.14 5.87 33.37
C GLN A 337 26.09 7.23 32.67
N ALA A 338 25.29 7.34 31.60
CA ALA A 338 24.85 8.66 31.20
C ALA A 338 24.03 9.19 32.37
N ILE A 339 24.33 10.36 32.92
CA ILE A 339 23.42 10.97 33.90
C ILE A 339 22.17 11.36 33.11
N VAL A 340 21.26 10.40 32.96
CA VAL A 340 19.96 10.56 32.35
C VAL A 340 19.10 11.18 33.41
N ASN A 341 18.92 12.49 33.29
CA ASN A 341 17.62 13.07 33.56
C ASN A 341 17.34 14.00 32.38
N SER A 342 16.98 13.35 31.28
CA SER A 342 16.42 13.95 30.07
C SER A 342 15.00 14.48 30.36
N PRO A 343 14.53 15.53 29.66
CA PRO A 343 13.14 16.01 29.66
C PRO A 343 12.13 14.93 29.25
N ILE A 344 12.59 13.87 28.57
CA ILE A 344 11.71 12.80 28.08
C ILE A 344 11.32 11.85 29.24
N THR A 345 12.14 11.77 30.28
CA THR A 345 11.89 10.89 31.43
C THR A 345 11.05 11.53 32.54
N LYS A 346 10.97 12.88 32.63
CA LYS A 346 9.92 13.71 33.26
C LYS A 346 10.39 15.17 33.43
N LEU A 347 9.56 16.12 33.01
CA LEU A 347 9.61 17.53 33.43
C LEU A 347 9.50 17.68 34.96
N ARG A 348 10.64 17.88 35.65
CA ARG A 348 10.96 19.08 36.46
C ARG A 348 12.47 19.06 36.76
N LEU A 349 13.19 19.94 36.10
CA LEU A 349 14.63 20.21 36.16
C LEU A 349 14.88 21.40 37.10
N ASN A 350 15.81 21.31 38.06
CA ASN A 350 16.44 22.46 38.72
C ASN A 350 17.74 22.01 39.41
N THR A 351 18.85 21.94 38.65
CA THR A 351 20.18 22.49 38.99
C THR A 351 21.27 21.85 38.13
N SER A 352 21.71 22.64 37.15
CA SER A 352 22.98 22.55 36.42
C SER A 352 23.21 21.41 35.41
N PRO A 353 23.45 21.72 34.11
CA PRO A 353 23.04 20.90 32.99
C PRO A 353 24.19 20.67 31.98
N LEU A 354 24.83 19.50 31.95
CA LEU A 354 25.89 19.28 30.93
C LEU A 354 25.57 18.31 29.79
N ASN A 355 25.15 17.03 29.92
CA ASN A 355 25.56 16.09 28.85
C ASN A 355 24.55 15.17 28.12
N THR A 356 23.23 15.26 28.29
CA THR A 356 22.32 14.43 27.44
C THR A 356 21.94 15.13 26.13
N ILE A 357 21.91 16.47 26.15
CA ILE A 357 21.14 17.37 25.27
C ILE A 357 21.90 18.70 25.04
N SER A 358 23.24 18.67 24.98
CA SER A 358 23.87 19.48 23.92
C SER A 358 23.28 18.88 22.67
N LEU A 359 22.19 19.48 22.19
CA LEU A 359 21.25 19.01 21.19
C LEU A 359 21.86 17.97 20.26
N ILE A 360 21.04 17.03 19.80
CA ILE A 360 21.11 16.61 18.40
C ILE A 360 21.32 17.89 17.56
N ALA A 361 22.57 18.23 17.24
CA ALA A 361 23.05 19.62 17.21
C ALA A 361 22.36 20.42 16.11
N LEU A 362 21.16 20.98 16.38
CA LEU A 362 20.27 21.59 15.39
C LEU A 362 20.26 20.84 14.05
N LYS A 363 20.29 19.51 14.11
CA LYS A 363 20.29 18.62 12.94
C LYS A 363 19.00 17.81 12.95
N PRO A 364 18.50 17.37 11.78
CA PRO A 364 17.21 16.71 11.69
C PRO A 364 17.06 15.52 12.67
N LEU A 365 16.06 15.60 13.54
CA LEU A 365 15.71 14.63 14.58
C LEU A 365 14.27 14.14 14.39
N ILE A 366 14.07 12.82 14.49
CA ILE A 366 12.73 12.23 14.63
C ILE A 366 12.62 11.53 15.98
N ILE A 367 11.58 11.87 16.75
CA ILE A 367 11.22 11.22 18.02
C ILE A 367 9.95 10.42 17.80
N PHE A 368 10.04 9.10 17.87
CA PHE A 368 8.88 8.20 17.84
C PHE A 368 8.30 7.98 19.23
N VAL A 369 6.99 8.17 19.36
CA VAL A 369 6.19 7.90 20.57
C VAL A 369 4.98 7.01 20.22
N THR A 370 4.32 6.45 21.23
CA THR A 370 3.28 5.43 21.00
C THR A 370 1.94 6.06 20.60
N THR A 371 1.52 7.17 21.24
CA THR A 371 0.17 7.73 21.05
C THR A 371 0.14 9.13 20.43
N LYS A 372 -0.99 9.49 19.80
CA LYS A 372 -1.21 10.85 19.27
C LYS A 372 -1.10 11.91 20.38
N TYR A 373 -1.64 11.63 21.57
CA TYR A 373 -1.58 12.55 22.69
C TYR A 373 -0.14 12.83 23.13
N GLU A 374 0.68 11.77 23.24
CA GLU A 374 2.10 11.90 23.58
C GLU A 374 2.88 12.74 22.56
N THR A 375 2.53 12.65 21.26
CA THR A 375 3.22 13.49 20.26
C THR A 375 3.09 14.98 20.57
N ILE A 376 1.89 15.40 21.01
CA ILE A 376 1.60 16.79 21.35
C ILE A 376 2.27 17.17 22.68
N GLU A 377 2.16 16.32 23.70
CA GLU A 377 2.75 16.57 25.02
C GLU A 377 4.28 16.71 24.94
N VAL A 378 4.95 15.77 24.27
CA VAL A 378 6.40 15.76 24.11
C VAL A 378 6.87 16.94 23.25
N ALA A 379 6.16 17.27 22.17
CA ALA A 379 6.50 18.43 21.34
C ALA A 379 6.44 19.75 22.12
N ASN A 380 5.37 19.98 22.89
CA ASN A 380 5.22 21.19 23.72
C ASN A 380 6.30 21.29 24.80
N SER A 381 6.52 20.18 25.52
CA SER A 381 7.55 20.07 26.55
C SER A 381 8.94 20.39 26.00
N LEU A 382 9.27 19.84 24.82
CA LEU A 382 10.54 20.06 24.17
C LEU A 382 10.69 21.50 23.68
N ALA A 383 9.64 22.07 23.08
CA ALA A 383 9.66 23.45 22.62
C ALA A 383 9.88 24.44 23.76
N ASP A 384 9.27 24.23 24.92
CA ASP A 384 9.46 25.07 26.11
C ASP A 384 10.90 24.99 26.66
N VAL A 385 11.48 23.80 26.68
CA VAL A 385 12.89 23.63 27.06
C VAL A 385 13.79 24.33 26.05
N ILE A 386 13.55 24.19 24.75
CA ILE A 386 14.38 24.81 23.72
C ILE A 386 14.36 26.34 23.84
N ARG A 387 13.17 26.93 24.00
CA ARG A 387 13.02 28.39 24.15
C ARG A 387 13.71 28.94 25.41
N LYS A 388 13.78 28.14 26.48
CA LYS A 388 14.43 28.54 27.75
C LYS A 388 15.95 28.32 27.75
N SER A 389 16.42 27.31 27.03
CA SER A 389 17.80 26.82 27.12
C SER A 389 18.70 27.24 25.94
N PHE A 390 18.14 27.70 24.81
CA PHE A 390 18.91 28.08 23.62
C PHE A 390 18.61 29.51 23.17
N PRO A 391 19.60 30.20 22.55
CA PRO A 391 19.39 31.52 21.98
C PRO A 391 18.38 31.48 20.83
N ASN A 392 17.79 32.63 20.52
CA ASN A 392 16.92 32.78 19.37
C ASN A 392 17.66 32.41 18.08
N PRO A 393 16.99 31.73 17.14
CA PRO A 393 17.61 31.36 15.87
C PRO A 393 17.85 32.61 14.98
N PRO A 394 18.67 32.48 13.92
CA PRO A 394 18.92 33.56 12.98
C PRO A 394 17.64 34.19 12.42
N ALA A 395 17.66 35.50 12.14
CA ALA A 395 16.49 36.24 11.67
C ALA A 395 15.89 35.66 10.38
N GLU A 396 16.71 35.14 9.46
CA GLU A 396 16.23 34.48 8.24
C GLU A 396 15.42 33.21 8.55
N LEU A 397 15.87 32.40 9.51
CA LEU A 397 15.16 31.20 9.93
C LEU A 397 13.87 31.55 10.68
N MET A 398 13.89 32.62 11.49
CA MET A 398 12.68 33.16 12.11
C MET A 398 11.67 33.62 11.06
N ALA A 399 12.10 34.30 10.00
CA ALA A 399 11.21 34.73 8.92
C ALA A 399 10.55 33.53 8.21
N LYS A 400 11.32 32.48 7.89
CA LYS A 400 10.79 31.22 7.34
C LYS A 400 9.79 30.54 8.28
N ARG A 401 10.07 30.54 9.59
CA ARG A 401 9.15 30.00 10.61
C ARG A 401 7.88 30.83 10.75
N SER A 402 7.98 32.16 10.70
CA SER A 402 6.82 33.06 10.72
C SER A 402 5.95 32.85 9.48
N GLN A 403 6.54 32.69 8.30
CA GLN A 403 5.81 32.34 7.09
C GLN A 403 5.05 31.02 7.25
N LEU A 404 5.70 29.96 7.74
CA LEU A 404 5.06 28.66 7.99
C LEU A 404 3.89 28.78 8.99
N ILE A 405 4.04 29.60 10.04
CA ILE A 405 2.96 29.86 11.01
C ILE A 405 1.77 30.55 10.31
N THR A 406 2.03 31.51 9.41
CA THR A 406 0.98 32.18 8.65
C THR A 406 0.27 31.22 7.70
N GLU A 407 1.01 30.42 6.93
CA GLU A 407 0.46 29.42 6.00
C GLU A 407 -0.41 28.40 6.74
N LEU A 408 0.09 27.86 7.85
CA LEU A 408 -0.66 26.90 8.65
C LEU A 408 -1.87 27.53 9.37
N GLY A 409 -1.77 28.79 9.80
CA GLY A 409 -2.87 29.52 10.41
C GLY A 409 -4.01 29.85 9.44
N GLN A 410 -3.73 29.92 8.13
CA GLN A 410 -4.78 30.04 7.11
C GLN A 410 -5.60 28.76 6.96
N LEU A 411 -5.00 27.60 7.29
CA LEU A 411 -5.65 26.30 7.22
C LEU A 411 -6.48 25.96 8.47
N GLY A 412 -6.32 26.70 9.58
CA GLY A 412 -7.25 26.65 10.70
C GLY A 412 -6.77 27.29 12.01
N ASP A 413 -7.63 27.20 13.03
CA ASP A 413 -7.52 27.95 14.29
C ASP A 413 -6.49 27.40 15.29
N VAL A 414 -5.78 26.30 14.98
CA VAL A 414 -4.82 25.71 15.93
C VAL A 414 -3.53 26.53 15.94
N SER A 415 -3.23 27.16 17.07
CA SER A 415 -2.01 27.94 17.23
C SER A 415 -0.79 27.05 17.46
N TRP A 416 -0.06 26.73 16.39
CA TRP A 416 1.25 26.06 16.44
C TRP A 416 2.43 27.02 16.58
N GLY A 417 2.16 28.32 16.68
CA GLY A 417 3.18 29.37 16.77
C GLY A 417 4.31 29.10 17.76
N PRO A 418 4.01 28.70 19.02
CA PRO A 418 5.04 28.40 20.01
C PRO A 418 5.94 27.21 19.61
N LEU A 419 5.37 26.15 19.02
CA LEU A 419 6.10 24.95 18.60
C LEU A 419 7.05 25.28 17.45
N ILE A 420 6.50 25.86 16.38
CA ILE A 420 7.23 26.18 15.15
C ILE A 420 8.34 27.19 15.43
N SER A 421 8.09 28.19 16.29
CA SER A 421 9.11 29.17 16.70
C SER A 421 10.33 28.50 17.37
N ALA A 422 10.13 27.39 18.09
CA ALA A 422 11.20 26.58 18.68
C ALA A 422 11.85 25.60 17.68
N GLY A 423 11.30 25.47 16.47
CA GLY A 423 11.74 24.51 15.46
C GLY A 423 11.32 23.07 15.73
N VAL A 424 10.26 22.90 16.52
CA VAL A 424 9.69 21.59 16.89
C VAL A 424 8.30 21.49 16.29
N MET A 425 7.92 20.32 15.79
CA MET A 425 6.54 20.03 15.41
C MET A 425 6.18 18.58 15.72
N TYR A 426 4.89 18.30 15.92
CA TYR A 426 4.39 16.92 16.00
C TYR A 426 3.85 16.47 14.64
N HIS A 427 3.87 15.16 14.38
CA HIS A 427 3.31 14.54 13.19
C HIS A 427 2.51 13.31 13.59
N ASN A 428 1.20 13.32 13.33
CA ASN A 428 0.32 12.20 13.63
C ASN A 428 -0.89 12.26 12.69
N SER A 429 -1.75 11.23 12.75
CA SER A 429 -2.90 11.14 11.84
C SER A 429 -4.06 12.11 12.17
N SER A 430 -3.92 13.02 13.13
CA SER A 430 -4.91 14.07 13.39
C SER A 430 -4.69 15.32 12.52
N LEU A 431 -3.52 15.42 11.89
CA LEU A 431 -3.21 16.49 10.94
C LEU A 431 -3.80 16.15 9.58
N ALA A 432 -4.44 17.15 8.95
CA ALA A 432 -4.87 17.05 7.57
C ALA A 432 -3.65 16.87 6.64
N SER A 433 -3.85 16.32 5.45
CA SER A 433 -2.80 16.02 4.48
C SER A 433 -2.02 17.26 4.03
N LEU A 434 -2.70 18.39 3.82
CA LEU A 434 -2.03 19.65 3.49
C LEU A 434 -1.15 20.15 4.66
N GLU A 435 -1.66 20.08 5.89
CA GLU A 435 -0.89 20.41 7.11
C GLU A 435 0.35 19.51 7.22
N ARG A 436 0.20 18.19 6.98
CA ARG A 436 1.30 17.23 6.97
C ARG A 436 2.34 17.56 5.89
N THR A 437 1.91 17.89 4.68
CA THR A 437 2.81 18.23 3.56
C THR A 437 3.68 19.43 3.91
N LEU A 438 3.08 20.52 4.41
CA LEU A 438 3.81 21.72 4.83
C LEU A 438 4.83 21.43 5.95
N ILE A 439 4.46 20.60 6.92
CA ILE A 439 5.35 20.20 8.03
C ILE A 439 6.51 19.33 7.52
N GLU A 440 6.23 18.40 6.62
CA GLU A 440 7.23 17.52 6.00
C GLU A 440 8.23 18.31 5.16
N GLU A 441 7.76 19.26 4.34
CA GLU A 441 8.59 20.18 3.57
C GLU A 441 9.43 21.07 4.49
N ALA A 442 8.82 21.63 5.54
CA ALA A 442 9.52 22.43 6.54
C ALA A 442 10.62 21.62 7.26
N PHE A 443 10.40 20.34 7.52
CA PHE A 443 11.41 19.45 8.11
C PHE A 443 12.55 19.15 7.13
N CYS A 444 12.22 18.84 5.88
CA CYS A 444 13.21 18.57 4.84
C CYS A 444 14.09 19.79 4.55
N ASN A 445 13.51 20.99 4.60
CA ASN A 445 14.19 22.27 4.42
C ASN A 445 14.85 22.81 5.69
N SER A 446 14.85 22.05 6.79
CA SER A 446 15.42 22.42 8.10
C SER A 446 14.83 23.71 8.70
N VAL A 447 13.62 24.10 8.30
CA VAL A 447 12.84 25.17 8.95
C VAL A 447 12.45 24.73 10.36
N ILE A 448 11.99 23.47 10.46
CA ILE A 448 11.89 22.72 11.73
C ILE A 448 12.99 21.66 11.76
N HIS A 449 13.61 21.46 12.92
CA HIS A 449 14.72 20.53 13.10
C HIS A 449 14.29 19.25 13.82
N THR A 450 13.20 19.31 14.60
CA THR A 450 12.69 18.16 15.35
C THR A 450 11.25 17.85 14.99
N LEU A 451 10.98 16.59 14.66
CA LEU A 451 9.65 16.04 14.44
C LEU A 451 9.32 14.99 15.51
N VAL A 452 8.20 15.14 16.20
CA VAL A 452 7.69 14.15 17.15
C VAL A 452 6.55 13.37 16.49
N ALA A 453 6.78 12.11 16.15
CA ALA A 453 5.86 11.30 15.35
C ALA A 453 5.33 10.09 16.11
N THR A 454 4.14 9.60 15.74
CA THR A 454 3.70 8.27 16.17
C THR A 454 4.52 7.18 15.46
N THR A 455 4.68 6.02 16.09
CA THR A 455 5.35 4.84 15.49
C THR A 455 4.74 4.43 14.15
N THR A 456 3.45 4.74 13.90
CA THR A 456 2.75 4.46 12.64
C THR A 456 3.28 5.22 11.43
N ILE A 457 4.00 6.34 11.62
CA ILE A 457 4.61 7.12 10.52
C ILE A 457 6.00 6.58 10.14
N SER A 458 6.53 5.63 10.92
CA SER A 458 7.81 4.97 10.63
C SER A 458 7.81 4.31 9.25
N ALA A 459 6.65 4.01 8.68
CA ALA A 459 6.48 3.44 7.37
C ALA A 459 5.64 4.40 6.49
N GLY A 460 6.20 4.88 5.37
CA GLY A 460 5.43 5.55 4.32
C GLY A 460 5.81 6.98 3.92
N VAL A 461 6.54 7.74 4.73
CA VAL A 461 7.06 9.07 4.30
C VAL A 461 8.59 9.03 4.26
N ASN A 462 9.23 9.57 3.24
CA ASN A 462 10.70 9.62 3.14
C ASN A 462 11.27 10.84 3.89
N LEU A 463 11.24 10.79 5.23
CA LEU A 463 11.82 11.79 6.12
C LEU A 463 13.15 11.28 6.69
N PRO A 464 14.28 11.52 6.03
CA PRO A 464 15.58 11.14 6.55
C PRO A 464 16.03 12.09 7.67
N ALA A 465 16.50 11.52 8.77
CA ALA A 465 17.02 12.24 9.91
C ALA A 465 18.49 11.91 10.16
N ARG A 466 19.22 12.78 10.86
CA ARG A 466 20.54 12.43 11.37
C ARG A 466 20.41 11.41 12.51
N SER A 467 19.45 11.67 13.40
CA SER A 467 19.24 10.87 14.60
C SER A 467 17.77 10.51 14.74
N VAL A 468 17.53 9.31 15.27
CA VAL A 468 16.19 8.81 15.61
C VAL A 468 16.16 8.46 17.09
N VAL A 469 15.10 8.88 17.78
CA VAL A 469 14.83 8.51 19.17
C VAL A 469 13.52 7.74 19.20
N ILE A 470 13.49 6.59 19.87
CA ILE A 470 12.30 5.76 20.03
C ILE A 470 12.00 5.72 21.53
N ARG A 471 10.92 6.38 21.93
CA ARG A 471 10.39 6.31 23.30
C ARG A 471 9.37 5.19 23.35
N TYR A 472 9.78 4.03 23.85
CA TYR A 472 8.88 2.90 24.01
C TYR A 472 8.10 3.01 25.32
N GLN A 473 6.78 2.86 25.23
CA GLN A 473 5.90 2.66 26.38
C GLN A 473 4.83 1.65 25.98
N LYS A 474 4.71 0.57 26.76
CA LYS A 474 3.69 -0.47 26.53
C LYS A 474 2.31 0.09 26.87
N ILE A 475 1.45 0.20 25.88
CA ILE A 475 0.06 0.67 26.02
C ILE A 475 -0.86 -0.33 25.30
N GLY A 476 -1.72 -1.01 26.06
CA GLY A 476 -2.62 -2.02 25.51
C GLY A 476 -1.86 -3.15 24.79
N SER A 477 -2.26 -3.45 23.55
CA SER A 477 -1.65 -4.44 22.66
C SER A 477 -0.59 -3.86 21.70
N ILE A 478 -0.28 -2.56 21.78
CA ILE A 478 0.67 -1.91 20.87
C ILE A 478 2.10 -2.24 21.34
N GLU A 479 2.72 -3.21 20.67
CA GLU A 479 4.08 -3.68 20.98
C GLU A 479 5.09 -3.30 19.89
N LEU A 480 6.35 -3.10 20.31
CA LEU A 480 7.48 -2.87 19.43
C LEU A 480 8.08 -4.23 19.04
N ASP A 481 8.02 -4.57 17.75
CA ASP A 481 8.69 -5.73 17.16
C ASP A 481 10.01 -5.34 16.48
N GLY A 482 10.82 -6.33 16.12
CA GLY A 482 12.13 -6.10 15.49
C GLY A 482 12.03 -5.42 14.12
N ALA A 483 10.97 -5.70 13.35
CA ALA A 483 10.76 -5.14 12.03
C ALA A 483 10.45 -3.63 12.10
N LYS A 484 9.48 -3.21 12.93
CA LYS A 484 9.14 -1.81 13.21
C LYS A 484 10.33 -1.05 13.78
N TYR A 485 11.09 -1.68 14.68
CA TYR A 485 12.34 -1.09 15.18
C TYR A 485 13.33 -0.79 14.05
N ARG A 486 13.62 -1.78 13.19
CA ARG A 486 14.52 -1.63 12.03
C ARG A 486 14.03 -0.56 11.04
N GLN A 487 12.73 -0.47 10.78
CA GLN A 487 12.14 0.57 9.93
C GLN A 487 12.34 1.98 10.52
N MET A 488 12.16 2.15 11.83
CA MET A 488 12.38 3.43 12.51
C MET A 488 13.84 3.86 12.47
N ILE A 489 14.78 2.99 12.84
CA ILE A 489 16.22 3.33 12.85
C ILE A 489 16.81 3.44 11.44
N GLY A 490 16.17 2.82 10.44
CA GLY A 490 16.53 2.93 9.02
C GLY A 490 16.49 4.37 8.51
N ARG A 491 15.73 5.25 9.18
CA ARG A 491 15.61 6.68 8.87
C ARG A 491 16.80 7.51 9.34
N ALA A 492 17.64 6.95 10.21
CA ALA A 492 18.85 7.61 10.69
C ALA A 492 20.00 7.44 9.68
N GLY A 493 20.70 8.55 9.40
CA GLY A 493 21.91 8.56 8.58
C GLY A 493 21.61 8.73 7.09
N ARG A 494 21.31 9.96 6.66
CA ARG A 494 21.07 10.30 5.25
C ARG A 494 22.38 10.32 4.45
N MET A 495 22.41 9.54 3.37
CA MET A 495 23.47 9.59 2.36
C MET A 495 23.61 11.02 1.81
N GLY A 496 24.83 11.57 1.86
CA GLY A 496 25.13 12.93 1.40
C GLY A 496 24.93 14.07 2.41
N LEU A 497 24.22 13.88 3.54
CA LEU A 497 24.07 14.90 4.59
C LEU A 497 24.74 14.53 5.92
N ALA A 498 24.93 13.25 6.20
CA ALA A 498 25.49 12.78 7.46
C ALA A 498 26.62 11.76 7.23
N THR A 499 27.69 11.88 8.01
CA THR A 499 28.81 10.93 8.06
C THR A 499 28.47 9.68 8.87
N SER A 500 27.54 9.78 9.82
CA SER A 500 27.01 8.68 10.61
C SER A 500 25.56 8.94 11.03
N GLY A 501 24.78 7.86 11.16
CA GLY A 501 23.44 7.86 11.74
C GLY A 501 23.47 7.35 13.18
N HIS A 502 22.57 7.86 14.03
CA HIS A 502 22.46 7.41 15.42
C HIS A 502 21.00 7.06 15.74
N SER A 503 20.77 5.93 16.42
CA SER A 503 19.47 5.59 16.99
C SER A 503 19.55 5.49 18.51
N PHE A 504 18.49 5.92 19.20
CA PHE A 504 18.38 5.85 20.66
C PHE A 504 17.05 5.20 21.03
N LEU A 505 17.10 4.01 21.62
CA LEU A 505 15.93 3.33 22.17
C LEU A 505 15.83 3.61 23.68
N LEU A 506 14.76 4.25 24.13
CA LEU A 506 14.52 4.58 25.53
C LEU A 506 13.63 3.50 26.15
N LEU A 507 14.13 2.82 27.19
CA LEU A 507 13.45 1.74 27.90
C LEU A 507 13.49 1.97 29.41
N THR A 508 12.52 1.38 30.11
CA THR A 508 12.60 1.17 31.56
C THR A 508 13.26 -0.17 31.86
N GLU A 509 13.81 -0.37 33.07
CA GLU A 509 14.37 -1.68 33.44
C GLU A 509 13.31 -2.80 33.41
N ARG A 510 12.02 -2.46 33.59
CA ARG A 510 10.90 -3.40 33.49
C ARG A 510 10.77 -3.97 32.07
N ASP A 511 10.88 -3.10 31.07
CA ASP A 511 10.65 -3.45 29.66
C ASP A 511 11.92 -4.01 28.99
N ARG A 512 13.11 -3.79 29.58
CA ARG A 512 14.41 -4.16 29.00
C ARG A 512 14.45 -5.61 28.53
N LYS A 513 14.11 -6.57 29.40
CA LYS A 513 14.23 -8.00 29.06
C LYS A 513 13.30 -8.39 27.91
N GLU A 514 12.06 -7.94 27.95
CA GLU A 514 11.04 -8.27 26.94
C GLU A 514 11.42 -7.67 25.57
N VAL A 515 11.74 -6.38 25.54
CA VAL A 515 12.07 -5.69 24.28
C VAL A 515 13.38 -6.20 23.70
N MET A 516 14.43 -6.38 24.51
CA MET A 516 15.70 -6.90 24.01
C MET A 516 15.58 -8.34 23.50
N ALA A 517 14.75 -9.18 24.13
CA ALA A 517 14.45 -10.51 23.63
C ALA A 517 13.79 -10.45 22.24
N LYS A 518 12.82 -9.54 22.05
CA LYS A 518 12.14 -9.31 20.76
C LYS A 518 13.07 -8.78 19.67
N LEU A 519 14.01 -7.90 20.01
CA LEU A 519 15.00 -7.38 19.07
C LEU A 519 16.06 -8.42 18.68
N SER A 520 16.38 -9.35 19.60
CA SER A 520 17.39 -10.40 19.40
C SER A 520 16.81 -11.66 18.75
N SER A 521 15.53 -11.98 19.02
CA SER A 521 14.79 -12.98 18.24
C SER A 521 14.68 -12.44 16.83
N GLY A 522 15.39 -13.03 15.87
CA GLY A 522 15.42 -12.59 14.47
C GLY A 522 14.06 -12.66 13.79
N SER A 523 13.15 -11.75 14.16
CA SER A 523 11.78 -11.60 13.68
C SER A 523 11.71 -11.04 12.26
N ASP A 524 12.76 -11.24 11.45
CA ASP A 524 12.77 -11.01 10.01
C ASP A 524 12.40 -12.30 9.25
N MET A 525 11.86 -13.30 9.95
CA MET A 525 11.30 -14.47 9.30
C MET A 525 9.98 -14.04 8.65
N VAL A 526 9.93 -14.14 7.32
CA VAL A 526 8.69 -14.01 6.56
C VAL A 526 7.95 -15.33 6.69
N THR A 527 7.21 -15.48 7.78
CA THR A 527 6.25 -16.57 7.91
C THR A 527 5.03 -16.23 7.06
N ALA A 528 4.55 -17.21 6.31
CA ALA A 528 3.22 -17.15 5.75
C ALA A 528 2.24 -16.85 6.88
N VAL A 529 1.34 -15.92 6.59
CA VAL A 529 0.76 -15.07 7.62
C VAL A 529 0.11 -15.92 8.72
N GLU A 530 0.54 -15.78 9.98
CA GLU A 530 -0.18 -16.32 11.15
C GLU A 530 -1.61 -15.80 11.19
N GLN A 531 -1.87 -14.66 10.55
CA GLN A 531 -3.19 -14.10 10.30
C GLN A 531 -3.88 -14.64 9.05
N MET A 532 -3.18 -15.22 8.06
CA MET A 532 -3.82 -16.16 7.15
C MET A 532 -4.38 -17.25 8.04
N LEU A 533 -3.52 -17.92 8.85
CA LEU A 533 -3.85 -18.96 9.86
C LEU A 533 -4.96 -18.57 10.86
N SER A 534 -4.96 -17.35 11.40
CA SER A 534 -5.95 -16.86 12.39
C SER A 534 -7.22 -16.33 11.74
N GLU A 535 -7.15 -15.73 10.55
CA GLU A 535 -8.30 -15.54 9.68
C GLU A 535 -8.85 -16.87 9.16
N LEU A 536 -8.03 -17.94 9.11
CA LEU A 536 -8.53 -19.30 8.91
C LEU A 536 -9.29 -19.82 10.14
N HIS A 537 -9.20 -19.15 11.28
CA HIS A 537 -9.88 -19.54 12.52
C HIS A 537 -11.08 -18.63 12.82
N THR A 538 -11.19 -17.44 12.20
CA THR A 538 -12.31 -16.51 12.39
C THR A 538 -13.49 -16.71 11.42
N ILE A 539 -13.63 -17.88 10.80
CA ILE A 539 -14.97 -18.37 10.42
C ILE A 539 -15.56 -19.14 11.61
N ARG A 540 -15.85 -18.39 12.67
CA ARG A 540 -17.09 -18.53 13.46
C ARG A 540 -17.21 -17.33 14.39
N PRO A 541 -18.43 -16.77 14.55
CA PRO A 541 -19.68 -17.54 14.57
C PRO A 541 -20.84 -16.92 13.76
N ILE A 542 -21.29 -17.59 12.69
CA ILE A 542 -22.69 -17.49 12.20
C ILE A 542 -23.36 -18.87 12.02
N LEU A 543 -22.65 -20.01 12.10
CA LEU A 543 -23.30 -21.33 12.03
C LEU A 543 -22.54 -22.29 12.93
N SER A 544 -22.98 -22.64 14.15
CA SER A 544 -22.38 -23.60 15.12
C SER A 544 -22.26 -25.06 14.61
N SER A 545 -21.26 -25.81 15.11
CA SER A 545 -20.95 -27.28 14.97
C SER A 545 -19.75 -27.86 14.18
N LEU A 546 -18.69 -27.15 13.76
CA LEU A 546 -17.55 -27.76 13.03
C LEU A 546 -16.19 -27.07 13.32
N SER A 547 -15.36 -27.81 14.05
CA SER A 547 -13.89 -27.81 14.17
C SER A 547 -13.06 -26.66 13.59
N LYS A 548 -12.11 -26.24 14.42
CA LYS A 548 -10.83 -25.56 14.12
C LYS A 548 -10.31 -25.92 12.72
N SER A 549 -9.95 -24.88 11.95
CA SER A 549 -9.22 -24.87 10.67
C SER A 549 -10.08 -24.60 9.42
N SER A 550 -10.08 -23.36 8.92
CA SER A 550 -10.91 -22.95 7.77
C SER A 550 -10.34 -21.71 7.07
N ILE A 551 -9.60 -21.87 5.97
CA ILE A 551 -9.07 -20.79 5.11
C ILE A 551 -9.90 -19.52 4.91
N SER A 552 -9.25 -18.36 4.81
CA SER A 552 -9.97 -17.12 4.50
C SER A 552 -10.68 -17.22 3.14
N ALA A 553 -11.98 -16.98 3.18
CA ALA A 553 -12.92 -17.05 2.08
C ALA A 553 -12.61 -16.02 0.97
N GLU A 554 -12.01 -14.88 1.32
CA GLU A 554 -11.77 -13.73 0.42
C GLU A 554 -10.64 -14.00 -0.57
N VAL A 555 -9.69 -14.78 -0.08
CA VAL A 555 -8.45 -15.22 -0.72
C VAL A 555 -8.73 -16.09 -1.93
N ILE A 556 -9.64 -17.05 -1.76
CA ILE A 556 -10.09 -17.95 -2.81
C ILE A 556 -10.93 -17.17 -3.83
N LEU A 557 -11.84 -16.30 -3.38
CA LEU A 557 -12.69 -15.53 -4.28
C LEU A 557 -11.88 -14.67 -5.27
N ASN A 558 -10.84 -13.99 -4.77
CA ASN A 558 -9.99 -13.12 -5.60
C ASN A 558 -9.07 -13.90 -6.57
N SER A 559 -8.73 -15.15 -6.24
CA SER A 559 -7.92 -16.03 -7.08
C SER A 559 -8.74 -16.84 -8.10
N CYS A 560 -10.03 -17.09 -7.83
CA CYS A 560 -10.97 -17.81 -8.71
C CYS A 560 -11.52 -16.96 -9.86
N ILE A 561 -10.65 -16.28 -10.61
CA ILE A 561 -11.08 -15.58 -11.83
C ILE A 561 -11.45 -16.59 -12.94
N TYR A 562 -10.96 -17.84 -12.82
CA TYR A 562 -11.33 -18.99 -13.63
C TYR A 562 -11.63 -20.21 -12.74
N ASP A 563 -12.05 -21.29 -13.38
CA ASP A 563 -12.05 -22.63 -12.79
C ASP A 563 -10.64 -22.98 -12.32
N VAL A 564 -10.42 -22.90 -11.00
CA VAL A 564 -9.14 -23.18 -10.37
C VAL A 564 -9.22 -24.52 -9.62
N SER A 565 -8.20 -25.36 -9.83
CA SER A 565 -7.97 -26.54 -9.01
C SER A 565 -7.51 -26.11 -7.62
N VAL A 566 -8.23 -26.56 -6.59
CA VAL A 566 -7.89 -26.28 -5.18
C VAL A 566 -6.47 -26.70 -4.85
N ARG A 567 -6.05 -27.86 -5.36
CA ARG A 567 -4.71 -28.41 -5.13
C ARG A 567 -3.61 -27.52 -5.70
N GLU A 568 -3.75 -27.11 -6.96
CA GLU A 568 -2.75 -26.27 -7.62
C GLU A 568 -2.63 -24.90 -6.93
N PHE A 569 -3.77 -24.36 -6.47
CA PHE A 569 -3.79 -23.12 -5.71
C PHE A 569 -3.01 -23.25 -4.39
N ILE A 570 -3.28 -24.28 -3.59
CA ILE A 570 -2.56 -24.53 -2.33
C ILE A 570 -1.06 -24.61 -2.58
N GLU A 571 -0.65 -25.42 -3.56
CA GLU A 571 0.75 -25.66 -3.94
C GLU A 571 1.44 -24.40 -4.49
N SER A 572 0.69 -23.33 -4.79
CA SER A 572 1.22 -22.02 -5.21
C SER A 572 1.46 -21.04 -4.07
N THR A 573 1.04 -21.35 -2.83
CA THR A 573 1.15 -20.46 -1.67
C THR A 573 2.45 -20.61 -0.89
N LEU A 574 2.90 -19.53 -0.25
CA LEU A 574 4.06 -19.58 0.67
C LEU A 574 3.72 -20.44 1.90
N ALA A 575 2.47 -20.36 2.36
CA ALA A 575 1.97 -21.18 3.46
C ALA A 575 2.12 -22.69 3.21
N TYR A 576 1.93 -23.17 1.98
CA TYR A 576 2.20 -24.56 1.64
C TYR A 576 3.69 -24.89 1.65
N VAL A 577 4.54 -24.01 1.10
CA VAL A 577 6.01 -24.18 1.07
C VAL A 577 6.58 -24.31 2.49
N GLN A 578 5.97 -23.63 3.46
CA GLN A 578 6.35 -23.68 4.88
C GLN A 578 5.65 -24.80 5.67
N GLY A 579 4.80 -25.61 5.03
CA GLY A 579 4.07 -26.70 5.68
C GLY A 579 2.95 -26.24 6.64
N LEU A 580 2.52 -24.99 6.51
CA LEU A 580 1.54 -24.36 7.39
C LEU A 580 0.11 -24.51 6.88
N LEU A 581 -0.10 -24.74 5.58
CA LEU A 581 -1.42 -24.85 4.96
C LEU A 581 -1.78 -26.29 4.60
N LYS A 582 -2.88 -26.81 5.16
CA LYS A 582 -3.39 -28.15 4.86
C LYS A 582 -4.57 -28.09 3.89
N HIS A 583 -4.67 -29.10 3.03
CA HIS A 583 -5.75 -29.20 2.04
C HIS A 583 -7.16 -29.21 2.68
N GLU A 584 -7.33 -29.88 3.81
CA GLU A 584 -8.62 -29.99 4.52
C GLU A 584 -9.15 -28.63 4.98
N ASP A 585 -8.25 -27.74 5.41
CA ASP A 585 -8.59 -26.39 5.88
C ASP A 585 -9.13 -25.52 4.74
N VAL A 586 -8.73 -25.84 3.49
CA VAL A 586 -9.12 -25.11 2.28
C VAL A 586 -10.54 -25.49 1.89
N VAL A 587 -10.79 -26.80 1.87
CA VAL A 587 -12.08 -27.37 1.51
C VAL A 587 -13.16 -26.89 2.48
N ARG A 588 -12.89 -26.87 3.79
CA ARG A 588 -13.86 -26.40 4.80
C ARG A 588 -14.27 -24.93 4.59
N SER A 589 -13.37 -24.12 4.08
CA SER A 589 -13.68 -22.73 3.76
C SER A 589 -14.40 -22.52 2.45
N LEU A 590 -14.10 -23.36 1.46
CA LEU A 590 -14.87 -23.42 0.24
C LEU A 590 -16.33 -23.79 0.51
N GLU A 591 -16.55 -24.77 1.40
CA GLU A 591 -17.89 -25.13 1.85
C GLU A 591 -18.59 -23.95 2.54
N THR A 592 -17.88 -23.20 3.39
CA THR A 592 -18.46 -22.00 4.04
C THR A 592 -18.81 -20.92 3.00
N LEU A 593 -17.91 -20.65 2.05
CA LEU A 593 -18.16 -19.72 0.94
C LEU A 593 -19.37 -20.14 0.11
N GLN A 594 -19.53 -21.44 -0.10
CA GLN A 594 -20.67 -22.01 -0.81
C GLN A 594 -21.97 -21.84 -0.01
N CYS A 595 -21.94 -22.02 1.32
CA CYS A 595 -23.07 -21.70 2.20
C CYS A 595 -23.44 -20.21 2.17
N LEU A 596 -22.45 -19.31 2.02
CA LEU A 596 -22.69 -17.87 1.82
C LEU A 596 -23.17 -17.53 0.40
N GLY A 597 -23.21 -18.51 -0.51
CA GLY A 597 -23.61 -18.34 -1.90
C GLY A 597 -22.62 -17.50 -2.72
N LEU A 598 -21.34 -17.47 -2.33
CA LEU A 598 -20.29 -16.71 -3.00
C LEU A 598 -19.53 -17.57 -4.03
N VAL A 599 -19.42 -18.88 -3.79
CA VAL A 599 -18.82 -19.83 -4.74
C VAL A 599 -19.70 -21.04 -4.96
N THR A 600 -19.45 -21.74 -6.06
CA THR A 600 -19.84 -23.14 -6.25
C THR A 600 -18.57 -23.99 -6.27
N PHE A 601 -18.58 -25.09 -5.53
CA PHE A 601 -17.46 -26.02 -5.44
C PHE A 601 -17.93 -27.41 -5.89
N SER A 602 -17.32 -27.94 -6.95
CA SER A 602 -17.59 -29.30 -7.45
C SER A 602 -16.34 -29.88 -8.10
N ASN A 603 -16.09 -31.19 -7.91
CA ASN A 603 -14.95 -31.91 -8.50
C ASN A 603 -13.58 -31.22 -8.27
N SER A 604 -13.35 -30.67 -7.07
CA SER A 604 -12.12 -29.92 -6.75
C SER A 604 -11.90 -28.64 -7.55
N ILE A 605 -12.92 -28.16 -8.26
CA ILE A 605 -12.94 -26.91 -9.03
C ILE A 605 -13.83 -25.91 -8.31
N VAL A 606 -13.32 -24.69 -8.18
CA VAL A 606 -14.03 -23.56 -7.57
C VAL A 606 -14.49 -22.59 -8.64
N ARG A 607 -15.76 -22.15 -8.56
CA ARG A 607 -16.38 -21.17 -9.46
C ARG A 607 -17.03 -20.05 -8.67
N LEU A 608 -16.92 -18.82 -9.17
CA LEU A 608 -17.61 -17.66 -8.58
C LEU A 608 -19.10 -17.64 -8.94
N THR A 609 -19.96 -17.37 -7.97
CA THR A 609 -21.35 -16.98 -8.24
C THR A 609 -21.41 -15.50 -8.66
N PRO A 610 -22.53 -15.00 -9.22
CA PRO A 610 -22.69 -13.56 -9.47
C PRO A 610 -22.50 -12.70 -8.22
N ARG A 611 -22.93 -13.21 -7.05
CA ARG A 611 -22.72 -12.56 -5.76
C ARG A 611 -21.24 -12.54 -5.37
N GLY A 612 -20.55 -13.67 -5.50
CA GLY A 612 -19.10 -13.74 -5.25
C GLY A 612 -18.30 -12.84 -6.18
N ARG A 613 -18.67 -12.80 -7.46
CA ARG A 613 -18.09 -11.89 -8.46
C ARG A 613 -18.27 -10.43 -8.07
N ALA A 614 -19.47 -10.04 -7.63
CA ALA A 614 -19.74 -8.69 -7.13
C ALA A 614 -18.89 -8.32 -5.90
N CYS A 615 -18.67 -9.27 -4.97
CA CYS A 615 -17.76 -9.05 -3.83
C CYS A 615 -16.32 -8.76 -4.30
N VAL A 616 -15.81 -9.55 -5.24
CA VAL A 616 -14.46 -9.38 -5.81
C VAL A 616 -14.33 -8.05 -6.54
N ASP A 617 -15.33 -7.71 -7.38
CA ASP A 617 -15.30 -6.49 -8.18
C ASP A 617 -15.41 -5.22 -7.33
N ALA A 618 -16.08 -5.27 -6.18
CA ALA A 618 -16.15 -4.14 -5.24
C ALA A 618 -14.81 -3.82 -4.55
N GLY A 619 -13.86 -4.77 -4.54
CA GLY A 619 -12.53 -4.56 -3.96
C GLY A 619 -12.53 -4.31 -2.45
N THR A 620 -13.56 -4.78 -1.74
CA THR A 620 -13.68 -4.71 -0.27
C THR A 620 -13.54 -6.10 0.35
N ASP A 621 -13.41 -6.16 1.67
CA ASP A 621 -13.47 -7.43 2.39
C ASP A 621 -14.84 -8.11 2.23
N ILE A 622 -14.89 -9.45 2.26
CA ILE A 622 -16.13 -10.25 2.06
C ILE A 622 -17.26 -9.73 2.93
N TYR A 623 -16.86 -9.53 4.15
CA TYR A 623 -17.56 -9.06 5.28
C TYR A 623 -18.28 -7.73 4.96
N ASN A 624 -17.54 -6.68 4.58
CA ASN A 624 -18.11 -5.44 4.07
C ASN A 624 -18.99 -5.65 2.83
N SER A 625 -18.62 -6.54 1.91
CA SER A 625 -19.46 -6.89 0.75
C SER A 625 -20.80 -7.55 1.13
N LEU A 626 -20.83 -8.38 2.18
CA LEU A 626 -22.05 -8.96 2.73
C LEU A 626 -22.93 -7.87 3.37
N ALA A 627 -22.34 -6.89 4.06
CA ALA A 627 -23.07 -5.75 4.57
C ALA A 627 -23.66 -4.90 3.42
N ILE A 628 -22.85 -4.57 2.41
CA ILE A 628 -23.31 -3.88 1.18
C ILE A 628 -24.48 -4.64 0.55
N TYR A 629 -24.37 -5.97 0.43
CA TYR A 629 -25.45 -6.81 -0.08
C TYR A 629 -26.73 -6.68 0.77
N THR A 630 -26.61 -6.74 2.10
CA THR A 630 -27.73 -6.56 3.03
C THR A 630 -28.37 -5.18 2.88
N TYR A 631 -27.58 -4.11 2.80
CA TYR A 631 -28.07 -2.75 2.52
C TYR A 631 -28.85 -2.69 1.20
N LEU A 632 -28.26 -3.20 0.11
CA LEU A 632 -28.89 -3.23 -1.20
C LEU A 632 -30.17 -4.07 -1.24
N GLN A 633 -30.27 -5.14 -0.43
CA GLN A 633 -31.51 -5.89 -0.25
C GLN A 633 -32.56 -5.11 0.53
N THR A 634 -32.16 -4.45 1.62
CA THR A 634 -33.05 -3.63 2.45
C THR A 634 -33.65 -2.48 1.65
N PHE A 635 -32.82 -1.81 0.83
CA PHE A 635 -33.30 -0.75 -0.05
C PHE A 635 -34.17 -1.26 -1.19
N GLN A 636 -34.09 -2.54 -1.53
CA GLN A 636 -35.02 -3.15 -2.47
C GLN A 636 -36.40 -3.37 -1.84
N THR A 637 -36.45 -3.77 -0.55
CA THR A 637 -37.71 -4.01 0.16
C THR A 637 -38.36 -2.74 0.69
N GLU A 638 -37.56 -1.82 1.21
CA GLU A 638 -38.05 -0.62 1.88
C GLU A 638 -37.90 0.65 1.02
N GLY A 639 -37.14 0.61 -0.08
CA GLY A 639 -36.87 1.75 -0.95
C GLY A 639 -35.66 2.58 -0.51
N LEU A 640 -34.76 2.88 -1.46
CA LEU A 640 -33.71 3.91 -1.33
C LEU A 640 -34.31 5.30 -1.57
N LEU A 641 -34.04 6.26 -0.70
CA LEU A 641 -34.45 7.65 -0.90
C LEU A 641 -33.49 8.37 -1.86
N VAL A 642 -33.65 8.13 -3.17
CA VAL A 642 -32.73 8.60 -4.24
C VAL A 642 -32.62 10.14 -4.33
N GLY A 643 -33.63 10.88 -3.85
CA GLY A 643 -33.61 12.36 -3.80
C GLY A 643 -33.16 12.94 -2.45
N ASN A 644 -32.76 12.11 -1.49
CA ASN A 644 -32.35 12.53 -0.16
C ASN A 644 -30.86 12.27 0.03
N ASP A 645 -30.04 13.27 -0.29
CA ASP A 645 -28.59 13.19 -0.19
C ASP A 645 -28.10 12.87 1.23
N TYR A 646 -28.81 13.33 2.27
CA TYR A 646 -28.48 12.98 3.66
C TYR A 646 -28.65 11.48 3.91
N HIS A 647 -29.74 10.88 3.42
CA HIS A 647 -29.92 9.44 3.50
C HIS A 647 -28.80 8.69 2.79
N ILE A 648 -28.46 9.06 1.56
CA ILE A 648 -27.40 8.40 0.79
C ILE A 648 -26.03 8.56 1.50
N CYS A 649 -25.75 9.72 2.11
CA CYS A 649 -24.55 9.91 2.94
C CYS A 649 -24.50 8.96 4.13
N CYS A 650 -25.63 8.67 4.76
CA CYS A 650 -25.70 7.71 5.87
C CYS A 650 -25.43 6.26 5.43
N THR A 651 -25.77 5.89 4.19
CA THR A 651 -25.62 4.51 3.71
C THR A 651 -24.19 4.16 3.28
N ILE A 652 -23.37 5.16 2.92
CA ILE A 652 -21.96 4.99 2.56
C ILE A 652 -21.01 5.05 3.78
N ILE A 653 -21.56 5.05 5.00
CA ILE A 653 -20.75 5.02 6.21
C ILE A 653 -20.26 3.57 6.47
N PRO A 654 -18.95 3.34 6.65
CA PRO A 654 -18.40 1.99 6.84
C PRO A 654 -18.64 1.50 8.28
N ILE A 655 -19.81 0.92 8.55
CA ILE A 655 -20.21 0.51 9.91
C ILE A 655 -19.75 -0.93 10.26
N TYR A 656 -18.82 -1.46 9.48
CA TYR A 656 -18.61 -2.89 9.34
C TYR A 656 -17.90 -3.55 10.54
N THR A 657 -16.84 -2.93 11.04
CA THR A 657 -15.96 -3.46 12.11
C THR A 657 -16.70 -3.69 13.43
N SER A 658 -17.83 -3.04 13.61
CA SER A 658 -18.59 -3.05 14.85
C SER A 658 -19.71 -4.09 14.88
N ILE A 659 -20.19 -4.54 13.72
CA ILE A 659 -21.12 -5.67 13.61
C ILE A 659 -20.39 -6.97 13.93
N VAL A 660 -19.16 -7.12 13.42
CA VAL A 660 -18.34 -8.32 13.66
C VAL A 660 -17.94 -8.47 15.12
N ALA A 661 -17.51 -7.38 15.77
CA ALA A 661 -17.10 -7.39 17.18
C ALA A 661 -18.25 -7.67 18.18
N LEU A 662 -19.49 -7.33 17.81
CA LEU A 662 -20.65 -7.58 18.67
C LEU A 662 -21.26 -8.97 18.50
N LEU A 663 -21.20 -9.50 17.28
CA LEU A 663 -21.56 -10.88 17.02
C LEU A 663 -20.61 -11.85 17.70
N SER A 664 -19.33 -11.49 17.92
CA SER A 664 -18.42 -12.32 18.72
C SER A 664 -18.78 -12.38 20.20
N ASP A 665 -19.26 -11.28 20.81
CA ASP A 665 -19.57 -11.22 22.25
C ASP A 665 -20.92 -11.87 22.60
N GLN A 666 -21.91 -11.83 21.71
CA GLN A 666 -23.26 -12.37 21.96
C GLN A 666 -23.35 -13.91 21.79
N ILE A 667 -22.37 -14.54 21.15
CA ILE A 667 -22.43 -15.96 20.78
C ILE A 667 -21.77 -16.87 21.84
N SER A 668 -21.35 -16.32 22.98
CA SER A 668 -21.01 -17.14 24.14
C SER A 668 -22.22 -17.71 24.88
N GLU A 669 -23.46 -17.27 24.60
CA GLU A 669 -24.59 -17.61 25.48
C GLU A 669 -25.83 -18.29 24.87
N THR A 670 -26.09 -18.33 23.55
CA THR A 670 -27.26 -19.13 23.06
C THR A 670 -27.15 -19.62 21.61
N GLU A 671 -27.33 -20.93 21.44
CA GLU A 671 -27.51 -21.59 20.14
C GLU A 671 -28.90 -21.28 19.55
N SER A 672 -29.04 -20.20 18.76
CA SER A 672 -30.13 -20.15 17.79
C SER A 672 -29.73 -19.45 16.51
N LYS A 673 -29.72 -20.23 15.42
CA LYS A 673 -29.50 -19.78 14.05
C LYS A 673 -30.67 -18.89 13.60
N LYS A 674 -30.56 -17.58 13.78
CA LYS A 674 -31.36 -16.60 13.04
C LYS A 674 -30.42 -15.60 12.39
N SER A 675 -30.44 -15.51 11.06
CA SER A 675 -29.87 -14.39 10.34
C SER A 675 -30.46 -13.11 10.92
N LEU A 676 -29.63 -12.17 11.40
CA LEU A 676 -30.14 -10.85 11.77
C LEU A 676 -30.91 -10.29 10.58
N LEU A 677 -32.16 -9.92 10.82
CA LEU A 677 -32.96 -9.23 9.82
C LEU A 677 -32.35 -7.84 9.62
N PRO A 678 -32.32 -7.31 8.38
CA PRO A 678 -31.68 -6.01 8.10
C PRO A 678 -32.11 -4.82 9.01
N PRO A 679 -33.37 -4.71 9.47
CA PRO A 679 -33.79 -3.68 10.43
C PRO A 679 -33.09 -3.74 11.78
N GLN A 680 -32.71 -4.94 12.24
CA GLN A 680 -32.09 -5.18 13.55
C GLN A 680 -30.63 -4.73 13.58
N LEU A 681 -30.03 -4.42 12.43
CA LEU A 681 -28.64 -4.01 12.30
C LEU A 681 -28.40 -2.60 12.84
N PHE A 682 -29.35 -1.68 12.67
CA PHE A 682 -29.17 -0.29 13.06
C PHE A 682 -29.38 -0.02 14.56
N THR A 683 -30.03 -0.95 15.26
CA THR A 683 -30.32 -0.82 16.69
C THR A 683 -29.27 -1.48 17.58
N VAL A 684 -28.27 -2.15 16.99
CA VAL A 684 -27.17 -2.79 17.72
C VAL A 684 -26.32 -1.72 18.43
N PRO A 685 -25.96 -1.92 19.71
CA PRO A 685 -25.03 -1.04 20.42
C PRO A 685 -23.68 -0.99 19.69
N PHE A 686 -22.91 0.07 19.88
CA PHE A 686 -21.71 0.37 19.10
C PHE A 686 -20.63 0.93 20.02
N GLN A 687 -19.42 0.38 19.88
CA GLN A 687 -18.20 0.92 20.48
C GLN A 687 -17.27 1.43 19.38
N PHE A 688 -16.81 2.67 19.53
CA PHE A 688 -15.81 3.27 18.65
C PHE A 688 -14.47 2.58 18.88
N ARG A 689 -14.07 1.69 17.98
CA ARG A 689 -12.72 1.12 17.92
C ARG A 689 -12.17 1.29 16.52
N GLU A 690 -10.97 1.86 16.41
CA GLU A 690 -10.11 1.90 15.21
C GLU A 690 -10.82 2.04 13.85
N THR A 691 -11.94 2.76 13.85
CA THR A 691 -12.81 3.01 12.70
C THR A 691 -12.78 4.50 12.41
N PRO A 692 -12.93 4.92 11.14
CA PRO A 692 -13.00 6.33 10.77
C PRO A 692 -14.30 7.01 11.25
N LEU A 693 -15.10 6.32 12.05
CA LEU A 693 -16.36 6.83 12.58
C LEU A 693 -16.09 7.82 13.71
N LEU A 694 -16.58 9.03 13.51
CA LEU A 694 -16.52 10.08 14.50
C LEU A 694 -17.45 9.74 15.65
N THR A 695 -16.94 9.92 16.88
CA THR A 695 -17.77 9.82 18.08
C THR A 695 -18.75 11.00 18.12
N PRO A 696 -20.07 10.74 18.17
CA PRO A 696 -21.07 11.79 18.18
C PRO A 696 -20.93 12.71 19.38
N LYS A 697 -20.79 14.01 19.11
CA LYS A 697 -21.08 15.04 20.12
C LYS A 697 -22.58 15.29 20.09
N TYR A 698 -23.32 14.64 20.98
CA TYR A 698 -24.79 14.60 20.93
C TYR A 698 -25.46 15.98 20.97
N GLU A 699 -24.88 16.95 21.69
CA GLU A 699 -25.37 18.34 21.68
C GLU A 699 -25.25 18.97 20.28
N THR A 700 -24.07 18.89 19.67
CA THR A 700 -23.87 19.36 18.29
C THR A 700 -24.76 18.60 17.31
N PHE A 701 -24.90 17.28 17.49
CA PHE A 701 -25.76 16.46 16.64
C PHE A 701 -27.21 16.94 16.67
N TYR A 702 -27.77 17.13 17.87
CA TYR A 702 -29.13 17.64 18.04
C TYR A 702 -29.31 19.04 17.46
N ASN A 703 -28.37 19.95 17.76
CA ASN A 703 -28.43 21.34 17.31
C ASN A 703 -28.39 21.48 15.79
N VAL A 704 -27.55 20.68 15.10
CA VAL A 704 -27.50 20.70 13.64
C VAL A 704 -28.70 19.96 13.03
N ALA A 705 -29.08 18.80 13.58
CA ALA A 705 -30.21 18.02 13.07
C ALA A 705 -31.54 18.80 13.19
N SER A 706 -31.78 19.49 14.31
CA SER A 706 -33.00 20.31 14.52
C SER A 706 -33.17 21.46 13.53
N GLN A 707 -32.10 21.88 12.86
CA GLN A 707 -32.13 22.94 11.84
C GLN A 707 -32.35 22.40 10.42
N MET A 708 -32.33 21.07 10.23
CA MET A 708 -32.57 20.46 8.93
C MET A 708 -34.05 20.49 8.54
N ASP A 709 -34.32 20.48 7.23
CA ASP A 709 -35.67 20.27 6.71
C ASP A 709 -36.25 18.94 7.24
N PRO A 710 -37.38 18.96 7.96
CA PRO A 710 -38.08 17.77 8.44
C PRO A 710 -38.36 16.73 7.33
N ALA A 711 -38.58 17.16 6.09
CA ALA A 711 -38.82 16.29 4.93
C ALA A 711 -37.57 15.48 4.51
N ILE A 712 -36.37 15.97 4.85
CA ILE A 712 -35.10 15.28 4.60
C ILE A 712 -34.70 14.45 5.82
N LEU A 713 -34.83 15.01 7.02
CA LEU A 713 -34.36 14.41 8.25
C LEU A 713 -35.21 13.22 8.69
N HIS A 714 -36.52 13.39 8.86
CA HIS A 714 -37.35 12.36 9.50
C HIS A 714 -37.44 11.06 8.69
N PRO A 715 -37.60 11.07 7.35
CA PRO A 715 -37.59 9.83 6.58
C PRO A 715 -36.26 9.09 6.71
N THR A 716 -35.14 9.83 6.77
CA THR A 716 -33.81 9.22 6.95
C THR A 716 -33.66 8.58 8.33
N LEU A 717 -34.04 9.29 9.39
CA LEU A 717 -34.00 8.74 10.75
C LEU A 717 -34.90 7.50 10.88
N ALA A 718 -36.10 7.53 10.27
CA ALA A 718 -36.99 6.38 10.25
C ALA A 718 -36.36 5.15 9.57
N LYS A 719 -35.65 5.34 8.45
CA LYS A 719 -34.89 4.28 7.76
C LYS A 719 -33.73 3.72 8.58
N LEU A 720 -33.17 4.51 9.50
CA LEU A 720 -32.13 4.10 10.42
C LEU A 720 -32.69 3.60 11.77
N HIS A 721 -34.01 3.47 11.89
CA HIS A 721 -34.71 3.14 13.14
C HIS A 721 -34.38 4.09 14.30
N LEU A 722 -34.37 5.39 14.01
CA LEU A 722 -34.13 6.48 14.96
C LEU A 722 -35.29 7.49 14.94
N SER A 723 -35.38 8.28 16.01
CA SER A 723 -36.20 9.49 16.08
C SER A 723 -35.40 10.65 16.67
N MET A 724 -35.93 11.86 16.54
CA MET A 724 -35.31 13.05 17.14
C MET A 724 -35.29 12.94 18.68
N ASP A 725 -36.35 12.40 19.28
CA ASP A 725 -36.44 12.16 20.72
C ASP A 725 -35.34 11.22 21.23
N MET A 726 -34.93 10.22 20.42
CA MET A 726 -33.83 9.33 20.78
C MET A 726 -32.48 10.06 20.81
N ILE A 727 -32.27 11.02 19.90
CA ILE A 727 -31.07 11.86 19.86
C ILE A 727 -31.06 12.80 21.06
N GLU A 728 -32.21 13.42 21.36
CA GLU A 728 -32.39 14.30 22.52
C GLU A 728 -32.13 13.55 23.84
N ALA A 729 -32.69 12.35 23.97
CA ALA A 729 -32.48 11.51 25.14
C ALA A 729 -30.98 11.18 25.36
N LYS A 730 -30.22 10.94 24.28
CA LYS A 730 -28.76 10.73 24.34
C LYS A 730 -27.96 11.99 24.62
N MET A 731 -28.44 13.14 24.17
CA MET A 731 -27.87 14.44 24.53
C MET A 731 -28.02 14.71 26.03
N LEU A 732 -29.21 14.45 26.59
CA LEU A 732 -29.51 14.67 28.01
C LEU A 732 -28.88 13.61 28.92
N ASN A 733 -28.81 12.35 28.47
CA ASN A 733 -28.21 11.23 29.18
C ASN A 733 -27.12 10.59 28.32
N SER A 734 -25.88 11.05 28.50
CA SER A 734 -24.70 10.52 27.80
C SER A 734 -24.30 9.10 28.20
N SER A 735 -25.06 8.44 29.09
CA SER A 735 -24.78 7.08 29.56
C SER A 735 -25.27 6.02 28.56
N GLY A 736 -24.44 5.00 28.35
CA GLY A 736 -24.73 3.83 27.51
C GLY A 736 -24.17 3.91 26.07
N PRO A 737 -24.04 2.77 25.38
CA PRO A 737 -23.44 2.70 24.05
C PRO A 737 -24.26 3.47 23.00
N CYS A 738 -23.58 3.99 21.98
CA CYS A 738 -24.21 4.55 20.77
C CYS A 738 -24.81 3.39 19.95
N SER A 739 -25.80 3.61 19.09
CA SER A 739 -26.23 2.58 18.13
C SER A 739 -25.52 2.76 16.79
N ILE A 740 -25.46 1.69 15.99
CA ILE A 740 -24.98 1.76 14.59
C ILE A 740 -25.72 2.83 13.79
N GLY A 741 -27.06 2.88 13.91
CA GLY A 741 -27.88 3.89 13.27
C GLY A 741 -27.48 5.30 13.70
N MET A 742 -27.22 5.54 14.99
CA MET A 742 -26.84 6.86 15.50
C MET A 742 -25.46 7.30 15.00
N ALA A 743 -24.49 6.37 14.97
CA ALA A 743 -23.17 6.66 14.40
C ALA A 743 -23.27 6.97 12.90
N SER A 744 -24.05 6.19 12.15
CA SER A 744 -24.33 6.41 10.73
C SER A 744 -25.00 7.76 10.48
N ALA A 745 -26.03 8.11 11.25
CA ALA A 745 -26.74 9.39 11.14
C ALA A 745 -25.81 10.58 11.44
N TYR A 746 -25.02 10.53 12.52
CA TYR A 746 -24.09 11.61 12.85
C TYR A 746 -23.00 11.77 11.79
N ASN A 747 -22.35 10.69 11.36
CA ASN A 747 -21.28 10.77 10.37
C ASN A 747 -21.83 11.18 8.99
N GLY A 748 -23.01 10.67 8.62
CA GLY A 748 -23.73 11.10 7.42
C GLY A 748 -24.10 12.58 7.48
N LEU A 749 -24.41 13.12 8.66
CA LEU A 749 -24.73 14.53 8.85
C LEU A 749 -23.51 15.41 8.62
N VAL A 750 -22.35 15.02 9.18
CA VAL A 750 -21.08 15.73 8.96
C VAL A 750 -20.76 15.82 7.45
N ILE A 751 -20.89 14.71 6.73
CA ILE A 751 -20.65 14.65 5.28
C ILE A 751 -21.67 15.48 4.51
N TYR A 752 -22.96 15.36 4.86
CA TYR A 752 -24.03 16.11 4.22
C TYR A 752 -23.87 17.62 4.41
N THR A 753 -23.57 18.08 5.63
CA THR A 753 -23.31 19.50 5.90
C THR A 753 -22.10 20.02 5.12
N PHE A 754 -21.08 19.20 4.93
CA PHE A 754 -19.94 19.57 4.09
C PHE A 754 -20.34 19.67 2.61
N LEU A 755 -21.06 18.69 2.08
CA LEU A 755 -21.54 18.70 0.70
C LEU A 755 -22.39 19.94 0.41
N THR A 756 -23.40 20.23 1.24
CA THR A 756 -24.32 21.35 1.01
C THR A 756 -23.62 22.70 1.07
N LYS A 757 -22.72 22.91 2.04
CA LYS A 757 -21.94 24.15 2.13
C LYS A 757 -20.99 24.35 0.94
N VAL A 758 -20.49 23.28 0.34
CA VAL A 758 -19.56 23.38 -0.80
C VAL A 758 -20.30 23.65 -2.12
N GLU A 759 -21.53 23.16 -2.27
CA GLU A 759 -22.33 23.38 -3.49
C GLU A 759 -22.69 24.86 -3.72
N GLU A 760 -22.58 25.69 -2.68
CA GLU A 760 -22.76 27.14 -2.76
C GLU A 760 -21.48 27.90 -3.21
N ILE A 761 -20.37 27.19 -3.49
CA ILE A 761 -19.02 27.79 -3.57
C ILE A 761 -18.26 27.40 -4.86
N GLN A 762 -17.59 28.37 -5.49
CA GLN A 762 -16.90 28.22 -6.78
C GLN A 762 -15.35 28.17 -6.74
N THR A 763 -14.67 28.47 -5.61
CA THR A 763 -13.18 28.58 -5.57
C THR A 763 -12.52 27.61 -4.58
N ALA A 764 -11.22 27.33 -4.76
CA ALA A 764 -10.47 26.40 -3.90
C ALA A 764 -10.19 26.96 -2.49
N ALA A 765 -9.82 28.24 -2.38
CA ALA A 765 -9.64 28.91 -1.07
C ALA A 765 -10.92 28.87 -0.21
N SER A 766 -12.09 28.99 -0.85
CA SER A 766 -13.37 28.88 -0.15
C SER A 766 -13.68 27.45 0.29
N LEU A 767 -13.21 26.42 -0.43
CA LEU A 767 -13.35 25.02 -0.04
C LEU A 767 -12.53 24.69 1.23
N GLU A 768 -11.31 25.21 1.33
CA GLU A 768 -10.46 25.07 2.53
C GLU A 768 -11.11 25.75 3.74
N LYS A 769 -11.69 26.93 3.53
CA LYS A 769 -12.46 27.62 4.55
C LYS A 769 -13.66 26.80 5.00
N THR A 770 -14.45 26.25 4.09
CA THR A 770 -15.60 25.39 4.41
C THR A 770 -15.18 24.12 5.15
N PHE A 771 -14.08 23.48 4.74
CA PHE A 771 -13.51 22.32 5.44
C PHE A 771 -13.18 22.67 6.90
N THR A 772 -12.59 23.84 7.11
CA THR A 772 -12.26 24.37 8.45
C THR A 772 -13.52 24.71 9.25
N GLU A 773 -14.51 25.36 8.64
CA GLU A 773 -15.77 25.70 9.31
C GLU A 773 -16.52 24.44 9.77
N VAL A 774 -16.61 23.42 8.92
CA VAL A 774 -17.32 22.18 9.25
C VAL A 774 -16.58 21.39 10.32
N ARG A 775 -15.25 21.24 10.22
CA ARG A 775 -14.48 20.54 11.26
C ARG A 775 -14.58 21.25 12.62
N THR A 776 -14.60 22.60 12.63
CA THR A 776 -14.79 23.38 13.87
C THR A 776 -16.22 23.24 14.41
N LEU A 777 -17.24 23.28 13.55
CA LEU A 777 -18.65 23.10 13.92
C LEU A 777 -18.88 21.78 14.65
N PHE A 778 -18.34 20.68 14.12
CA PHE A 778 -18.45 19.35 14.73
C PHE A 778 -17.34 19.06 15.76
N GLY A 779 -16.36 19.97 15.87
CA GLY A 779 -15.15 19.87 16.70
C GLY A 779 -14.38 18.56 16.46
N VAL A 780 -14.14 18.26 15.18
CA VAL A 780 -13.41 17.11 14.67
C VAL A 780 -12.04 17.57 14.21
N ASP A 781 -10.99 16.79 14.43
CA ASP A 781 -9.66 17.11 13.91
C ASP A 781 -9.58 16.91 12.38
N GLY A 782 -8.68 17.63 11.72
CA GLY A 782 -8.58 17.64 10.26
C GLY A 782 -8.32 16.26 9.66
N GLY A 783 -7.43 15.47 10.29
CA GLY A 783 -7.10 14.13 9.83
C GLY A 783 -8.24 13.13 9.96
N SER A 784 -9.00 13.17 11.07
CA SER A 784 -10.18 12.31 11.24
C SER A 784 -11.31 12.67 10.26
N PHE A 785 -11.53 13.96 10.00
CA PHE A 785 -12.52 14.39 9.02
C PHE A 785 -12.12 14.00 7.59
N GLU A 786 -10.86 14.20 7.22
CA GLU A 786 -10.31 13.73 5.95
C GLU A 786 -10.44 12.20 5.81
N ALA A 787 -10.11 11.44 6.85
CA ALA A 787 -10.27 9.98 6.85
C ALA A 787 -11.74 9.57 6.63
N LEU A 788 -12.70 10.22 7.30
CA LEU A 788 -14.12 9.96 7.10
C LEU A 788 -14.52 10.16 5.63
N LEU A 789 -14.18 11.31 5.03
CA LEU A 789 -14.46 11.59 3.62
C LEU A 789 -13.83 10.52 2.71
N LYS A 790 -12.56 10.17 2.97
CA LYS A 790 -11.84 9.17 2.18
C LYS A 790 -12.52 7.80 2.21
N HIS A 791 -12.90 7.35 3.40
CA HIS A 791 -13.58 6.08 3.57
C HIS A 791 -14.98 6.07 2.96
N SER A 792 -15.72 7.17 3.05
CA SER A 792 -17.05 7.30 2.43
C SER A 792 -16.99 7.27 0.90
N ILE A 793 -15.99 7.90 0.29
CA ILE A 793 -15.76 7.80 -1.17
C ILE A 793 -15.42 6.35 -1.55
N GLN A 794 -14.55 5.67 -0.79
CA GLN A 794 -14.20 4.27 -1.04
C GLN A 794 -15.43 3.37 -0.94
N GLN A 795 -16.25 3.54 0.10
CA GLN A 795 -17.47 2.77 0.31
C GLN A 795 -18.50 3.05 -0.79
N GLY A 796 -18.70 4.31 -1.18
CA GLY A 796 -19.60 4.67 -2.29
C GLY A 796 -19.17 4.02 -3.61
N ASN A 797 -17.87 4.03 -3.93
CA ASN A 797 -17.35 3.35 -5.12
C ASN A 797 -17.55 1.83 -5.05
N ALA A 798 -17.30 1.21 -3.89
CA ALA A 798 -17.52 -0.22 -3.68
C ALA A 798 -19.00 -0.58 -3.84
N MET A 799 -19.91 0.20 -3.25
CA MET A 799 -21.37 0.03 -3.41
C MET A 799 -21.79 0.18 -4.88
N ALA A 800 -21.22 1.13 -5.60
CA ALA A 800 -21.50 1.32 -7.02
C ALA A 800 -21.05 0.11 -7.87
N GLN A 801 -19.80 -0.34 -7.70
CA GLN A 801 -19.26 -1.51 -8.41
C GLN A 801 -20.01 -2.80 -8.06
N PHE A 802 -20.37 -2.97 -6.80
CA PHE A 802 -21.15 -4.11 -6.34
C PHE A 802 -22.56 -4.11 -6.95
N ALA A 803 -23.25 -2.97 -6.94
CA ALA A 803 -24.57 -2.83 -7.54
C ALA A 803 -24.53 -3.06 -9.06
N GLU A 804 -23.53 -2.52 -9.75
CA GLU A 804 -23.31 -2.71 -11.19
C GLU A 804 -23.08 -4.18 -11.56
N SER A 805 -22.28 -4.90 -10.75
CA SER A 805 -22.03 -6.34 -10.93
C SER A 805 -23.28 -7.20 -10.73
N LEU A 806 -24.25 -6.72 -9.94
CA LEU A 806 -25.58 -7.33 -9.81
C LEU A 806 -26.60 -6.85 -10.85
N GLY A 807 -26.18 -6.06 -11.86
CA GLY A 807 -27.04 -5.51 -12.90
C GLY A 807 -27.92 -4.34 -12.46
N ARG A 808 -27.67 -3.73 -11.29
CA ARG A 808 -28.45 -2.62 -10.72
C ARG A 808 -27.85 -1.27 -11.11
N THR A 809 -27.95 -0.93 -12.40
CA THR A 809 -27.29 0.26 -12.98
C THR A 809 -27.77 1.58 -12.38
N THR A 810 -29.06 1.73 -12.07
CA THR A 810 -29.61 2.96 -11.47
C THR A 810 -29.05 3.21 -10.07
N THR A 811 -29.06 2.18 -9.21
CA THR A 811 -28.47 2.24 -7.87
C THR A 811 -26.96 2.48 -7.94
N ALA A 812 -26.27 1.83 -8.87
CA ALA A 812 -24.85 2.05 -9.09
C ALA A 812 -24.55 3.51 -9.44
N GLN A 813 -25.38 4.12 -10.30
CA GLN A 813 -25.23 5.51 -10.70
C GLN A 813 -25.41 6.48 -9.53
N VAL A 814 -26.37 6.24 -8.63
CA VAL A 814 -26.59 7.07 -7.43
C VAL A 814 -25.33 7.11 -6.56
N TYR A 815 -24.77 5.94 -6.23
CA TYR A 815 -23.57 5.85 -5.41
C TYR A 815 -22.33 6.41 -6.11
N ARG A 816 -22.22 6.20 -7.43
CA ARG A 816 -21.13 6.74 -8.25
C ARG A 816 -21.15 8.26 -8.27
N VAL A 817 -22.32 8.87 -8.51
CA VAL A 817 -22.49 10.33 -8.50
C VAL A 817 -22.14 10.92 -7.13
N LEU A 818 -22.58 10.32 -6.03
CA LEU A 818 -22.23 10.81 -4.69
C LEU A 818 -20.72 10.66 -4.40
N ALA A 819 -20.13 9.50 -4.73
CA ALA A 819 -18.70 9.28 -4.55
C ALA A 819 -17.87 10.28 -5.38
N ASP A 820 -18.29 10.57 -6.61
CA ASP A 820 -17.65 11.57 -7.48
C ASP A 820 -17.84 13.00 -6.96
N ARG A 821 -19.03 13.36 -6.44
CA ARG A 821 -19.26 14.66 -5.76
C ARG A 821 -18.31 14.84 -4.59
N LEU A 822 -18.24 13.86 -3.68
CA LEU A 822 -17.33 13.86 -2.53
C LEU A 822 -15.86 13.91 -2.94
N ARG A 823 -15.50 13.21 -4.02
CA ARG A 823 -14.14 13.18 -4.58
C ARG A 823 -13.71 14.54 -5.14
N ARG A 824 -14.60 15.26 -5.83
CA ARG A 824 -14.30 16.60 -6.37
C ARG A 824 -14.09 17.67 -5.30
N ILE A 825 -14.66 17.47 -4.12
CA ILE A 825 -14.59 18.43 -3.01
C ILE A 825 -13.54 18.04 -1.96
N THR A 826 -12.80 16.94 -2.14
CA THR A 826 -11.73 16.53 -1.20
C THR A 826 -10.43 17.25 -1.52
N LEU A 827 -9.88 17.97 -0.53
CA LEU A 827 -8.77 18.93 -0.65
C LEU A 827 -7.44 18.39 -1.24
N ASP A 828 -7.23 17.08 -1.26
CA ASP A 828 -5.99 16.48 -1.76
C ASP A 828 -6.13 15.77 -3.11
N ASP A 829 -7.35 15.56 -3.63
CA ASP A 829 -7.49 14.81 -4.88
C ASP A 829 -7.15 15.68 -6.09
N LEU A 830 -5.97 15.43 -6.68
CA LEU A 830 -5.49 16.08 -7.91
C LEU A 830 -5.68 15.19 -9.14
N SER A 831 -6.30 14.02 -9.00
CA SER A 831 -6.27 12.97 -10.01
C SER A 831 -6.84 13.39 -11.36
N ASP A 832 -7.89 14.21 -11.36
CA ASP A 832 -8.53 14.67 -12.60
C ASP A 832 -7.65 15.68 -13.35
N LEU A 833 -6.92 16.52 -12.63
CA LEU A 833 -5.91 17.43 -13.20
C LEU A 833 -4.65 16.67 -13.62
N LEU A 834 -4.20 15.69 -12.83
CA LEU A 834 -3.05 14.85 -13.12
C LEU A 834 -3.25 13.91 -14.31
N ALA A 835 -4.49 13.66 -14.70
CA ALA A 835 -4.82 12.95 -15.93
C ALA A 835 -4.44 13.77 -17.17
N ILE A 836 -4.45 15.11 -17.06
CA ILE A 836 -4.18 16.03 -18.17
C ILE A 836 -2.74 15.90 -18.65
N PRO A 837 -2.52 15.58 -19.94
CA PRO A 837 -1.18 15.51 -20.51
C PRO A 837 -0.38 16.80 -20.26
N GLY A 838 0.83 16.65 -19.70
CA GLY A 838 1.68 17.79 -19.38
C GLY A 838 1.38 18.47 -18.03
N VAL A 839 0.37 18.01 -17.29
CA VAL A 839 0.11 18.44 -15.90
C VAL A 839 0.81 17.51 -14.91
N GLY A 840 1.98 17.96 -14.44
CA GLY A 840 2.62 17.39 -13.25
C GLY A 840 1.96 17.90 -11.97
N GLU A 841 2.30 17.31 -10.83
CA GLU A 841 1.66 17.62 -9.54
C GLU A 841 1.76 19.08 -9.12
N LYS A 842 2.91 19.73 -9.36
CA LYS A 842 3.07 21.18 -9.12
C LYS A 842 2.10 22.01 -9.95
N ARG A 843 1.90 21.64 -11.22
CA ARG A 843 0.95 22.32 -12.12
C ARG A 843 -0.48 22.00 -11.72
N ALA A 844 -0.78 20.77 -11.32
CA ALA A 844 -2.09 20.38 -10.81
C ALA A 844 -2.46 21.16 -9.56
N ARG A 845 -1.53 21.36 -8.62
CA ARG A 845 -1.73 22.20 -7.44
C ARG A 845 -1.97 23.66 -7.82
N ALA A 846 -1.10 24.26 -8.64
CA ALA A 846 -1.30 25.64 -9.10
C ALA A 846 -2.64 25.85 -9.86
N LEU A 847 -3.05 24.87 -10.68
CA LEU A 847 -4.37 24.86 -11.32
C LEU A 847 -5.50 24.80 -10.28
N ARG A 848 -5.35 23.93 -9.28
CA ARG A 848 -6.32 23.81 -8.20
C ARG A 848 -6.43 25.08 -7.36
N ASP A 849 -5.31 25.65 -6.96
CA ASP A 849 -5.22 26.86 -6.12
C ASP A 849 -5.91 28.05 -6.82
N THR A 850 -5.87 28.07 -8.15
CA THR A 850 -6.52 29.07 -9.01
C THR A 850 -7.98 28.75 -9.36
N GLY A 851 -8.50 27.61 -8.87
CA GLY A 851 -9.90 27.23 -8.95
C GLY A 851 -10.24 26.14 -9.96
N TYR A 852 -9.29 25.66 -10.77
CA TYR A 852 -9.51 24.57 -11.73
C TYR A 852 -9.46 23.22 -11.03
N ARG A 853 -10.52 22.43 -11.10
CA ARG A 853 -10.61 21.11 -10.43
C ARG A 853 -10.59 19.95 -11.42
N SER A 854 -10.85 20.21 -12.69
CA SER A 854 -10.99 19.20 -13.74
C SER A 854 -10.54 19.70 -15.11
N ALA A 855 -10.43 18.79 -16.08
CA ALA A 855 -10.21 19.15 -17.48
C ALA A 855 -11.34 20.05 -18.02
N TRP A 856 -12.57 19.85 -17.56
CA TRP A 856 -13.73 20.67 -17.95
C TRP A 856 -13.55 22.13 -17.55
N ASP A 857 -13.18 22.41 -16.29
CA ASP A 857 -13.03 23.79 -15.80
C ASP A 857 -11.99 24.58 -16.62
N ILE A 858 -10.95 23.88 -17.10
CA ILE A 858 -9.89 24.45 -17.94
C ILE A 858 -10.40 24.74 -19.35
N VAL A 859 -11.15 23.80 -19.95
CA VAL A 859 -11.72 23.96 -21.29
C VAL A 859 -12.77 25.08 -21.29
N GLU A 860 -13.66 25.08 -20.29
CA GLU A 860 -14.73 26.08 -20.12
C GLU A 860 -14.18 27.48 -19.89
N ALA A 861 -13.13 27.64 -19.08
CA ALA A 861 -12.50 28.93 -18.86
C ALA A 861 -11.80 29.49 -20.10
N GLY A 862 -11.38 28.63 -21.03
CA GLY A 862 -10.62 29.03 -22.21
C GLY A 862 -9.14 29.27 -21.92
N ILE A 863 -8.32 29.15 -22.97
CA ILE A 863 -6.86 29.27 -22.87
C ILE A 863 -6.40 30.65 -22.38
N ASP A 864 -7.11 31.72 -22.73
CA ASP A 864 -6.74 33.08 -22.35
C ASP A 864 -6.93 33.33 -20.85
N ARG A 865 -8.02 32.82 -20.27
CA ARG A 865 -8.25 32.89 -18.83
C ARG A 865 -7.22 32.04 -18.08
N LEU A 866 -6.92 30.84 -18.58
CA LEU A 866 -5.89 29.96 -17.99
C LEU A 866 -4.51 30.63 -17.95
N LYS A 867 -4.13 31.38 -19.01
CA LYS A 867 -2.87 32.15 -19.05
C LYS A 867 -2.83 33.31 -18.05
N GLN A 868 -3.99 33.88 -17.72
CA GLN A 868 -4.10 35.03 -16.82
C GLN A 868 -4.20 34.63 -15.34
N THR A 869 -4.81 33.48 -15.06
CA THR A 869 -5.10 33.04 -13.69
C THR A 869 -3.99 32.21 -13.09
N VAL A 870 -3.20 31.49 -13.89
CA VAL A 870 -2.21 30.53 -13.41
C VAL A 870 -0.80 30.95 -13.77
N ASP A 871 0.10 30.95 -12.78
CA ASP A 871 1.52 31.20 -12.99
C ASP A 871 2.35 29.94 -12.73
N PHE A 872 3.00 29.45 -13.78
CA PHE A 872 3.98 28.35 -13.74
C PHE A 872 5.44 28.84 -13.90
N GLY A 873 5.69 30.15 -13.80
CA GLY A 873 7.00 30.79 -13.96
C GLY A 873 7.38 31.11 -15.42
N PRO A 874 8.67 31.02 -15.81
CA PRO A 874 9.15 31.49 -17.12
C PRO A 874 8.52 30.81 -18.34
N ALA A 875 7.90 29.64 -18.15
CA ALA A 875 7.30 28.83 -19.21
C ALA A 875 5.75 28.78 -19.12
N THR A 876 5.11 29.69 -18.36
CA THR A 876 3.65 29.71 -18.15
C THR A 876 2.87 29.63 -19.46
N GLU A 877 3.23 30.44 -20.44
CA GLU A 877 2.46 30.53 -21.68
C GLU A 877 2.47 29.22 -22.48
N ALA A 878 3.65 28.59 -22.62
CA ALA A 878 3.80 27.30 -23.28
C ALA A 878 3.12 26.17 -22.49
N ALA A 879 3.20 26.21 -21.16
CA ALA A 879 2.54 25.24 -20.29
C ALA A 879 1.01 25.34 -20.43
N CYS A 880 0.41 26.53 -20.37
CA CYS A 880 -1.03 26.72 -20.53
C CYS A 880 -1.54 26.17 -21.87
N VAL A 881 -0.79 26.35 -22.97
CA VAL A 881 -1.15 25.79 -24.29
C VAL A 881 -1.17 24.25 -24.26
N VAL A 882 -0.15 23.62 -23.68
CA VAL A 882 -0.06 22.15 -23.58
C VAL A 882 -1.18 21.59 -22.70
N ILE A 883 -1.42 22.24 -21.56
CA ILE A 883 -2.46 21.84 -20.60
C ILE A 883 -3.85 21.98 -21.21
N TYR A 884 -4.14 23.10 -21.87
CA TYR A 884 -5.43 23.34 -22.51
C TYR A 884 -5.72 22.30 -23.60
N ARG A 885 -4.77 22.06 -24.52
CA ARG A 885 -4.91 21.00 -25.54
C ARG A 885 -5.02 19.60 -24.94
N GLY A 886 -4.33 19.35 -23.83
CA GLY A 886 -4.44 18.10 -23.08
C GLY A 886 -5.82 17.92 -22.47
N ALA A 887 -6.40 19.00 -21.95
CA ALA A 887 -7.74 19.03 -21.35
C ALA A 887 -8.82 18.83 -22.42
N GLU A 888 -8.72 19.51 -23.57
CA GLU A 888 -9.61 19.29 -24.73
C GLU A 888 -9.62 17.82 -25.18
N LYS A 889 -8.44 17.22 -25.34
CA LYS A 889 -8.33 15.81 -25.75
C LYS A 889 -8.94 14.83 -24.75
N LEU A 890 -8.80 15.10 -23.46
CA LEU A 890 -9.43 14.28 -22.42
C LEU A 890 -10.94 14.45 -22.41
N TRP A 891 -11.40 15.68 -22.60
CA TRP A 891 -12.81 16.00 -22.65
C TRP A 891 -13.50 15.34 -23.85
N ASP A 892 -12.94 15.48 -25.05
CA ASP A 892 -13.47 14.88 -26.28
C ASP A 892 -13.55 13.33 -26.20
N ALA A 893 -12.65 12.72 -25.43
CA ALA A 893 -12.66 11.28 -25.17
C ALA A 893 -13.73 10.86 -24.15
N ALA A 894 -14.13 11.75 -23.23
CA ALA A 894 -15.17 11.51 -22.23
C ALA A 894 -16.59 11.72 -22.78
N THR A 895 -16.76 12.60 -23.79
CA THR A 895 -18.06 12.80 -24.46
C THR A 895 -18.40 11.72 -25.50
N ASN A 896 -17.49 10.77 -25.77
CA ASN A 896 -17.69 9.64 -26.69
C ASN A 896 -17.74 8.26 -25.99
N GLY A 897 -18.07 8.18 -24.70
CA GLY A 897 -18.13 6.91 -23.98
C GLY A 897 -19.01 6.89 -22.75
#